data_AF-A0A8J2WMN1-F1
#
_entry.id   AF-A0A8J2WMN1-F1
#
_cell.length_a   1.000
_cell.length_b   1.000
_cell.length_c   1.000
_cell.angle_alpha   90.00
_cell.angle_beta   90.00
_cell.angle_gamma   90.00
#
_symmetry.space_group_name_H-M   'P 1'
#
loop_
_entity.id
_entity.type
_entity.pdbx_description
1 polymer ?
#
loop_
_entity_poly.entity_id
_entity_poly.type
_entity_poly.pdbx_seq_one_letter_code
_entity_poly.pdbx_strand_id
1 'polypeptide(L)'
;MKATVNISDDGKEDAIIIVLNNNVQQCQLPIADIGGIIESKENAGQEPGEKSNALGGITINATADAADADSTPSKVQSDIGRTKSIAPPSGNRTAVTPFTVGKTIKSNAGYQIGRRKELFEKRKRISDFALVFSLFGIIVMVIESELACYGFYTKSSVYSSSLKMLISVSTVFLLGLIVTYHVFEVQIFLVQNCVNDWRIAMTWQRICQISFELLVCAVHPIPGKPKFFWAMDEISDVAGSKWVPNDVALSLPMFLRLYLIGRVMLLHSKLFTDTTSRSIAAFNHIAFDTRFIIKTLMTICPGTVLLVLVGSLWIIVSWTMQQCERYHNEEHENLLNTMWMIVITFLTIGYGDIFPRTYCGRGIAVATGFMGAGCTALLVAVLTNKLELTQAEKHVNNLMRNTQLSKELKNAAANVLRETWLTYKYTKLCANQGRVRAHQRKFLLAIHSLRKVKLDRRKLMDNTGTDSAKITQNTITEIAEIVSEMNTRQKVMFERLDMLEKKLNVLQETVGALPETQFCYQIVDQTPATGRFGTGTLFLLIPSNKSNSLANMNIWLITSVFLMFSLISVMVDCTFFLLHMSYYVIAHYIQLLFIHFDVTEDGEIQMNKFKRNAENMKILKRSAQIFDSICRASSELNFIFSIPVLFLLTFKFITVVTVAFACIFNFLHENTALENGTYPFPFVFITEWIRILVILASADMPVNQVRLLRERISAVLSSSGSSQDQTLADNVVPITVLLQIDEDRVRLTAAGLFKVGMHLIPALTGAVVTYMVILLQN
;
A
#
# COMPACT_ATOMS: atom_id res chain seq x y z
N MET A 1 35.12 -6.37 -58.46
CA MET A 1 33.97 -6.24 -57.53
C MET A 1 32.97 -5.25 -58.12
N LYS A 2 31.83 -5.72 -58.63
CA LYS A 2 30.68 -4.87 -58.95
C LYS A 2 29.83 -4.77 -57.68
N ALA A 3 29.77 -3.58 -57.09
CA ALA A 3 28.77 -3.26 -56.08
C ALA A 3 27.68 -2.46 -56.80
N THR A 4 26.53 -3.08 -57.01
CA THR A 4 25.33 -2.40 -57.51
C THR A 4 24.51 -1.96 -56.32
N VAL A 5 24.36 -0.65 -56.15
CA VAL A 5 23.42 -0.05 -55.22
C VAL A 5 22.14 0.16 -56.01
N ASN A 6 21.14 -0.71 -55.83
CA ASN A 6 19.79 -0.44 -56.31
C ASN A 6 19.04 0.27 -55.19
N ILE A 7 18.62 1.50 -55.48
CA ILE A 7 17.61 2.21 -54.70
C ILE A 7 16.31 1.90 -55.43
N SER A 8 15.48 1.04 -54.83
CA SER A 8 14.14 0.76 -55.35
C SER A 8 13.20 1.83 -54.80
N ASP A 9 12.70 2.69 -55.67
CA ASP A 9 11.81 3.81 -55.32
C ASP A 9 10.34 3.39 -55.46
N ASP A 10 9.97 2.26 -54.84
CA ASP A 10 8.59 1.79 -54.79
C ASP A 10 8.04 2.01 -53.39
N GLY A 11 7.60 3.24 -53.13
CA GLY A 11 6.52 3.70 -52.25
C GLY A 11 6.22 3.10 -50.86
N LYS A 12 6.88 2.03 -50.38
CA LYS A 12 6.55 1.38 -49.10
C LYS A 12 7.73 0.87 -48.26
N GLU A 13 8.95 0.73 -48.75
CA GLU A 13 10.08 0.29 -47.89
C GLU A 13 11.46 0.86 -48.29
N ASP A 14 12.09 1.63 -47.39
CA ASP A 14 13.50 2.03 -47.50
C ASP A 14 14.43 0.89 -47.05
N ALA A 15 14.85 0.02 -47.97
CA ALA A 15 15.87 -1.00 -47.74
C ALA A 15 17.12 -0.77 -48.60
N ILE A 16 18.28 -0.61 -47.95
CA ILE A 16 19.60 -0.62 -48.61
C ILE A 16 20.13 -2.05 -48.58
N ILE A 17 20.04 -2.76 -49.71
CA ILE A 17 20.60 -4.11 -49.88
C ILE A 17 21.97 -4.01 -50.54
N ILE A 18 23.02 -4.46 -49.83
CA ILE A 18 24.38 -4.57 -50.35
C ILE A 18 24.63 -6.06 -50.66
N VAL A 19 24.61 -6.42 -51.94
CA VAL A 19 24.94 -7.79 -52.38
C VAL A 19 26.42 -7.87 -52.76
N LEU A 20 27.14 -8.79 -52.12
CA LEU A 20 28.49 -9.23 -52.48
C LEU A 20 28.40 -10.71 -52.86
N ASN A 21 28.68 -11.07 -54.12
CA ASN A 21 28.70 -12.47 -54.59
C ASN A 21 30.17 -12.95 -54.72
N ASN A 22 30.58 -14.19 -54.45
CA ASN A 22 29.90 -15.50 -54.47
C ASN A 22 30.22 -16.34 -53.21
N ASN A 23 29.21 -16.73 -52.44
CA ASN A 23 28.93 -18.14 -52.07
C ASN A 23 27.65 -18.19 -51.24
N VAL A 24 26.78 -19.11 -51.65
CA VAL A 24 25.39 -19.28 -51.20
C VAL A 24 25.34 -19.74 -49.75
N GLN A 25 24.60 -19.03 -48.91
CA GLN A 25 23.76 -19.65 -47.88
C GLN A 25 22.46 -18.85 -47.76
N GLN A 26 21.43 -19.42 -48.36
CA GLN A 26 20.05 -18.99 -48.32
C GLN A 26 19.47 -19.51 -46.98
N CYS A 27 19.02 -18.61 -46.12
CA CYS A 27 18.09 -18.94 -45.04
C CYS A 27 16.82 -18.13 -45.28
N GLN A 28 15.78 -18.83 -45.71
CA GLN A 28 14.48 -18.32 -46.10
C GLN A 28 13.48 -18.83 -45.06
N LEU A 29 12.56 -17.98 -44.59
CA LEU A 29 11.22 -18.30 -44.04
C LEU A 29 10.51 -16.97 -43.62
N PRO A 30 9.16 -16.89 -43.57
CA PRO A 30 8.32 -16.35 -44.66
C PRO A 30 7.53 -15.08 -44.29
N ILE A 31 7.02 -14.37 -45.30
CA ILE A 31 5.97 -13.33 -45.20
C ILE A 31 4.82 -13.71 -46.14
N ALA A 32 3.61 -13.75 -45.59
CA ALA A 32 2.29 -13.71 -46.24
C ALA A 32 1.35 -13.00 -45.22
N ASP A 33 0.39 -12.13 -45.52
CA ASP A 33 -0.23 -11.69 -46.77
C ASP A 33 -1.07 -10.40 -46.52
N ILE A 34 -1.30 -9.57 -47.55
CA ILE A 34 -2.41 -8.59 -47.81
C ILE A 34 -2.50 -7.32 -46.92
N GLY A 35 -2.69 -6.06 -47.37
CA GLY A 35 -2.95 -5.45 -48.69
C GLY A 35 -4.17 -4.48 -48.71
N GLY A 36 -3.99 -3.25 -49.25
CA GLY A 36 -5.02 -2.28 -49.74
C GLY A 36 -5.46 -1.20 -48.73
N ILE A 37 -5.64 0.12 -49.02
CA ILE A 37 -6.17 0.93 -50.15
C ILE A 37 -5.54 2.37 -50.08
N ILE A 38 -4.81 2.92 -51.09
CA ILE A 38 -5.16 3.96 -52.13
C ILE A 38 -5.59 5.35 -51.56
N GLU A 39 -5.21 6.57 -51.99
CA GLU A 39 -4.24 7.20 -52.93
C GLU A 39 -4.49 8.75 -52.97
N SER A 40 -3.47 9.55 -53.37
CA SER A 40 -3.49 10.94 -53.91
C SER A 40 -3.78 12.13 -52.95
N LYS A 41 -3.18 13.34 -53.05
CA LYS A 41 -2.55 14.05 -54.15
C LYS A 41 -1.65 15.20 -53.61
N GLU A 42 -0.55 15.48 -54.30
CA GLU A 42 0.42 16.57 -54.07
C GLU A 42 0.05 17.83 -54.88
N ASN A 43 0.34 19.04 -54.39
CA ASN A 43 0.76 20.17 -55.24
C ASN A 43 1.25 21.42 -54.46
N ALA A 44 2.46 21.86 -54.85
CA ALA A 44 2.99 23.21 -55.10
C ALA A 44 2.82 24.35 -54.07
N GLY A 45 3.94 25.03 -53.76
CA GLY A 45 4.02 26.18 -52.85
C GLY A 45 4.01 27.56 -53.50
N GLN A 46 3.89 28.61 -52.67
CA GLN A 46 4.39 29.98 -52.87
C GLN A 46 4.21 30.80 -51.55
N GLU A 47 5.26 31.49 -51.08
CA GLU A 47 5.23 32.58 -50.07
C GLU A 47 4.91 33.96 -50.72
N PRO A 48 4.74 35.11 -50.02
CA PRO A 48 4.56 35.43 -48.57
C PRO A 48 3.39 36.44 -48.30
N GLY A 49 3.06 36.74 -47.03
CA GLY A 49 2.20 37.90 -46.70
C GLY A 49 1.63 37.98 -45.28
N GLU A 50 2.04 39.02 -44.57
CA GLU A 50 1.66 39.46 -43.22
C GLU A 50 0.22 40.03 -43.15
N LYS A 51 -0.60 39.60 -42.15
CA LYS A 51 -1.46 40.41 -41.25
C LYS A 51 -2.69 39.66 -40.68
N SER A 52 -2.92 39.97 -39.40
CA SER A 52 -4.19 40.02 -38.66
C SER A 52 -4.68 38.78 -37.90
N ASN A 53 -4.76 38.99 -36.58
CA ASN A 53 -5.37 38.17 -35.56
C ASN A 53 -6.89 38.00 -35.78
N ALA A 54 -7.39 36.76 -35.70
CA ALA A 54 -8.72 36.43 -35.17
C ALA A 54 -8.87 34.91 -35.10
N LEU A 55 -8.66 34.32 -33.91
CA LEU A 55 -9.08 32.96 -33.63
C LEU A 55 -10.50 33.03 -33.06
N GLY A 56 -11.47 32.56 -33.84
CA GLY A 56 -12.85 32.35 -33.41
C GLY A 56 -12.91 31.25 -32.36
N GLY A 57 -13.13 31.64 -31.10
CA GLY A 57 -13.63 30.76 -30.06
C GLY A 57 -15.12 30.53 -30.29
N ILE A 58 -15.53 29.26 -30.29
CA ILE A 58 -16.93 28.86 -30.23
C ILE A 58 -17.41 29.12 -28.80
N THR A 59 -18.21 30.18 -28.65
CA THR A 59 -18.96 30.50 -27.43
C THR A 59 -20.31 29.78 -27.50
N ILE A 60 -20.64 29.01 -26.46
CA ILE A 60 -22.02 28.57 -26.22
C ILE A 60 -22.72 29.69 -25.45
N ASN A 61 -23.73 30.28 -26.09
CA ASN A 61 -24.58 31.31 -25.54
C ASN A 61 -25.43 30.78 -24.38
N ALA A 62 -25.37 31.48 -23.24
CA ALA A 62 -26.49 31.64 -22.33
C ALA A 62 -26.69 33.16 -22.14
N THR A 63 -27.66 33.72 -22.87
CA THR A 63 -28.25 35.05 -22.63
C THR A 63 -29.01 34.98 -21.31
N ALA A 64 -28.55 35.69 -20.26
CA ALA A 64 -28.86 37.09 -19.96
C ALA A 64 -30.33 37.31 -19.57
N ASP A 65 -30.57 37.66 -18.31
CA ASP A 65 -30.91 39.05 -18.01
C ASP A 65 -30.60 39.42 -16.56
N ALA A 66 -30.14 40.66 -16.44
CA ALA A 66 -29.58 41.32 -15.28
C ALA A 66 -30.63 42.16 -14.53
N ALA A 67 -30.35 42.46 -13.27
CA ALA A 67 -30.12 43.82 -12.75
C ALA A 67 -30.50 43.98 -11.28
N ASP A 68 -29.47 44.32 -10.50
CA ASP A 68 -29.39 45.40 -9.52
C ASP A 68 -30.11 45.43 -8.16
N ALA A 69 -29.24 45.75 -7.19
CA ALA A 69 -29.35 46.74 -6.12
C ALA A 69 -30.16 46.43 -4.84
N ASP A 70 -29.37 46.15 -3.80
CA ASP A 70 -29.18 47.00 -2.62
C ASP A 70 -30.24 47.08 -1.49
N SER A 71 -29.71 46.97 -0.28
CA SER A 71 -30.20 47.47 1.02
C SER A 71 -31.50 46.91 1.65
N THR A 72 -31.28 46.27 2.81
CA THR A 72 -32.10 46.18 4.05
C THR A 72 -33.59 46.60 4.05
N PRO A 73 -34.45 45.91 4.84
CA PRO A 73 -34.77 46.54 6.13
C PRO A 73 -35.01 45.61 7.32
N SER A 74 -34.90 46.29 8.45
CA SER A 74 -35.21 45.97 9.85
C SER A 74 -36.64 45.46 10.10
N LYS A 75 -36.74 44.63 11.14
CA LYS A 75 -37.98 44.26 11.85
C LYS A 75 -38.61 45.48 12.51
N VAL A 76 -39.91 45.68 12.28
CA VAL A 76 -40.80 46.45 13.15
C VAL A 76 -41.95 45.55 13.61
N GLN A 77 -42.18 45.63 14.91
CA GLN A 77 -43.20 45.03 15.76
C GLN A 77 -44.62 45.58 15.43
N SER A 78 -45.69 44.77 15.54
CA SER A 78 -46.89 45.12 16.33
C SER A 78 -48.01 44.06 16.19
N ASP A 79 -48.69 43.91 17.33
CA ASP A 79 -49.72 42.96 17.71
C ASP A 79 -51.09 43.15 17.03
N ILE A 80 -52.00 42.20 17.35
CA ILE A 80 -53.48 42.24 17.48
C ILE A 80 -54.07 41.06 16.67
N GLY A 81 -54.89 40.15 17.21
CA GLY A 81 -55.79 40.24 18.35
C GLY A 81 -56.32 38.87 18.79
N ARG A 82 -56.89 38.88 19.99
CA ARG A 82 -57.36 37.76 20.81
C ARG A 82 -58.88 37.84 20.91
N THR A 83 -59.59 36.72 20.76
CA THR A 83 -60.94 36.55 21.32
C THR A 83 -61.14 35.12 21.85
N LYS A 84 -61.26 35.01 23.18
CA LYS A 84 -62.03 33.98 23.92
C LYS A 84 -63.53 34.36 23.83
N SER A 85 -64.57 33.56 24.06
CA SER A 85 -64.87 32.44 24.98
C SER A 85 -66.17 31.76 24.46
N ILE A 86 -66.57 30.54 24.86
CA ILE A 86 -67.50 30.25 25.98
C ILE A 86 -67.61 28.70 26.10
N ALA A 87 -67.69 28.18 27.33
CA ALA A 87 -68.20 26.84 27.68
C ALA A 87 -69.05 26.96 28.96
N PRO A 88 -70.11 26.13 29.14
CA PRO A 88 -70.11 25.12 30.23
C PRO A 88 -70.99 23.86 29.86
N PRO A 89 -71.33 22.88 30.75
CA PRO A 89 -70.89 22.58 32.12
C PRO A 89 -70.40 21.11 32.34
N SER A 90 -70.07 20.83 33.59
CA SER A 90 -69.56 19.60 34.23
C SER A 90 -70.51 18.39 34.32
N GLY A 91 -69.97 17.16 34.30
CA GLY A 91 -70.63 15.93 34.76
C GLY A 91 -69.68 14.73 34.87
N ASN A 92 -69.63 14.09 36.05
CA ASN A 92 -68.87 12.88 36.39
C ASN A 92 -69.41 11.61 35.68
N ARG A 93 -68.52 10.72 35.21
CA ARG A 93 -68.45 9.26 35.53
C ARG A 93 -67.50 8.50 34.61
N THR A 94 -66.83 7.53 35.22
CA THR A 94 -65.93 6.50 34.68
C THR A 94 -66.47 5.75 33.46
N ALA A 95 -65.66 5.62 32.39
CA ALA A 95 -65.81 4.59 31.37
C ALA A 95 -64.46 4.32 30.67
N VAL A 96 -64.25 3.06 30.34
CA VAL A 96 -63.03 2.43 29.81
C VAL A 96 -63.07 2.36 28.27
N THR A 97 -61.87 2.33 27.64
CA THR A 97 -61.50 2.06 26.21
C THR A 97 -61.51 3.25 25.21
N PRO A 98 -60.80 3.21 24.05
CA PRO A 98 -59.65 2.39 23.59
C PRO A 98 -58.50 3.22 22.95
N PHE A 99 -57.38 2.54 22.59
CA PHE A 99 -56.37 2.89 21.57
C PHE A 99 -56.32 4.34 21.02
N THR A 100 -55.32 5.12 21.44
CA THR A 100 -54.80 6.24 20.62
C THR A 100 -53.46 5.85 20.03
N VAL A 101 -53.51 5.55 18.73
CA VAL A 101 -52.39 5.50 17.79
C VAL A 101 -51.36 6.58 18.14
N GLY A 102 -50.13 6.14 18.42
CA GLY A 102 -49.00 7.02 18.65
C GLY A 102 -48.86 8.01 17.50
N LYS A 103 -48.95 9.29 17.85
CA LYS A 103 -48.70 10.41 16.94
C LYS A 103 -47.23 10.34 16.52
N THR A 104 -46.93 9.67 15.42
CA THR A 104 -45.62 9.72 14.77
C THR A 104 -45.41 11.16 14.31
N ILE A 105 -44.68 11.92 15.11
CA ILE A 105 -44.10 13.18 14.68
C ILE A 105 -43.21 12.85 13.48
N LYS A 106 -43.67 13.14 12.26
CA LYS A 106 -42.80 13.27 11.09
C LYS A 106 -41.81 14.38 11.45
N SER A 107 -40.68 14.03 12.03
CA SER A 107 -39.60 14.99 12.22
C SER A 107 -39.13 15.39 10.84
N ASN A 108 -39.35 16.66 10.47
CA ASN A 108 -38.86 17.25 9.23
C ASN A 108 -37.39 16.87 9.05
N ALA A 109 -37.03 16.16 7.98
CA ALA A 109 -35.66 15.76 7.70
C ALA A 109 -34.69 16.97 7.75
N GLY A 110 -35.17 18.15 7.35
CA GLY A 110 -34.45 19.42 7.49
C GLY A 110 -34.11 19.81 8.94
N TYR A 111 -35.00 19.57 9.91
CA TYR A 111 -34.72 19.81 11.32
C TYR A 111 -33.60 18.89 11.85
N GLN A 112 -33.60 17.62 11.43
CA GLN A 112 -32.53 16.69 11.81
C GLN A 112 -31.18 17.07 11.18
N ILE A 113 -31.17 17.47 9.91
CA ILE A 113 -29.96 17.94 9.23
C ILE A 113 -29.42 19.22 9.87
N GLY A 114 -30.29 20.18 10.19
CA GLY A 114 -29.92 21.42 10.89
C GLY A 114 -29.33 21.13 12.28
N ARG A 115 -29.98 20.27 13.07
CA ARG A 115 -29.49 19.82 14.37
C ARG A 115 -28.12 19.11 14.28
N ARG A 116 -27.88 18.29 13.24
CA ARG A 116 -26.56 17.66 13.02
C ARG A 116 -25.47 18.70 12.78
N LYS A 117 -25.74 19.73 11.96
CA LYS A 117 -24.79 20.80 11.67
C LYS A 117 -24.45 21.60 12.93
N GLU A 118 -25.46 21.95 13.72
CA GLU A 118 -25.28 22.69 14.98
C GLU A 118 -24.44 21.91 16.00
N LEU A 119 -24.71 20.61 16.18
CA LEU A 119 -23.94 19.75 17.07
C LEU A 119 -22.47 19.60 16.61
N PHE A 120 -22.25 19.53 15.29
CA PHE A 120 -20.91 19.48 14.72
C PHE A 120 -20.13 20.78 14.98
N GLU A 121 -20.77 21.96 14.83
CA GLU A 121 -20.16 23.25 15.15
C GLU A 121 -19.85 23.41 16.64
N LYS A 122 -20.74 22.92 17.53
CA LYS A 122 -20.47 22.86 18.98
C LYS A 122 -19.28 21.96 19.30
N ARG A 123 -19.21 20.76 18.71
CA ARG A 123 -18.08 19.84 18.84
C ARG A 123 -16.76 20.48 18.41
N LYS A 124 -16.78 21.24 17.31
CA LYS A 124 -15.64 21.99 16.80
C LYS A 124 -15.09 22.99 17.81
N ARG A 125 -15.96 23.85 18.33
CA ARG A 125 -15.59 24.84 19.36
C ARG A 125 -15.00 24.20 20.62
N ILE A 126 -15.57 23.09 21.07
CA ILE A 126 -15.05 22.38 22.26
C ILE A 126 -13.68 21.79 22.02
N SER A 127 -13.44 21.26 20.81
CA SER A 127 -12.11 20.78 20.43
C SER A 127 -11.07 21.91 20.41
N ASP A 128 -11.47 23.11 19.98
CA ASP A 128 -10.58 24.29 19.98
C ASP A 128 -10.25 24.72 21.41
N PHE A 129 -11.24 24.78 22.30
CA PHE A 129 -11.00 25.06 23.71
C PHE A 129 -10.10 23.99 24.35
N ALA A 130 -10.33 22.71 24.06
CA ALA A 130 -9.50 21.63 24.59
C ALA A 130 -8.03 21.79 24.16
N LEU A 131 -7.79 22.17 22.90
CA LEU A 131 -6.44 22.46 22.43
C LEU A 131 -5.82 23.66 23.18
N VAL A 132 -6.55 24.75 23.36
CA VAL A 132 -6.05 25.94 24.08
C VAL A 132 -5.64 25.59 25.51
N PHE A 133 -6.48 24.87 26.26
CA PHE A 133 -6.15 24.45 27.63
C PHE A 133 -5.00 23.45 27.69
N SER A 134 -4.91 22.55 26.70
CA SER A 134 -3.77 21.64 26.58
C SER A 134 -2.45 22.38 26.35
N LEU A 135 -2.43 23.32 25.40
CA LEU A 135 -1.25 24.12 25.09
C LEU A 135 -0.87 25.02 26.27
N PHE A 136 -1.85 25.63 26.93
CA PHE A 136 -1.63 26.41 28.14
C PHE A 136 -0.95 25.57 29.24
N GLY A 137 -1.43 24.34 29.48
CA GLY A 137 -0.81 23.43 30.45
C GLY A 137 0.64 23.08 30.12
N ILE A 138 0.96 22.82 28.84
CA ILE A 138 2.33 22.55 28.38
C ILE A 138 3.21 23.79 28.55
N ILE A 139 2.74 24.97 28.14
CA ILE A 139 3.50 26.22 28.22
C ILE A 139 3.81 26.57 29.69
N VAL A 140 2.82 26.51 30.58
CA VAL A 140 3.02 26.78 32.01
C VAL A 140 3.99 25.76 32.62
N MET A 141 3.93 24.50 32.20
CA MET A 141 4.90 23.49 32.62
C MET A 141 6.32 23.80 32.12
N VAL A 142 6.50 24.22 30.87
CA VAL A 142 7.82 24.57 30.33
C VAL A 142 8.38 25.75 31.12
N ILE A 143 7.57 26.79 31.33
CA ILE A 143 7.93 27.95 32.14
C ILE A 143 8.32 27.53 33.57
N GLU A 144 7.57 26.61 34.20
CA GLU A 144 7.86 26.14 35.56
C GLU A 144 9.21 25.40 35.66
N SER A 145 9.54 24.60 34.64
CA SER A 145 10.79 23.86 34.54
C SER A 145 12.00 24.75 34.21
N GLU A 146 11.82 25.74 33.33
CA GLU A 146 12.87 26.70 32.92
C GLU A 146 13.16 27.73 34.02
N LEU A 147 12.14 28.30 34.66
CA LEU A 147 12.37 29.26 35.75
C LEU A 147 13.01 28.60 36.98
N ALA A 148 12.67 27.33 37.24
CA ALA A 148 13.38 26.53 38.24
C ALA A 148 14.81 26.17 37.80
N CYS A 149 15.16 26.32 36.52
CA CYS A 149 16.51 26.14 35.98
C CYS A 149 17.41 27.32 36.21
N TYR A 150 16.95 28.49 35.81
CA TYR A 150 17.72 29.72 35.99
C TYR A 150 17.89 30.12 37.46
N GLY A 151 17.35 29.34 38.41
CA GLY A 151 17.55 29.55 39.84
C GLY A 151 16.71 30.69 40.42
N PHE A 152 15.75 31.24 39.66
CA PHE A 152 14.88 32.31 40.13
C PHE A 152 14.06 31.91 41.36
N TYR A 153 13.69 30.63 41.46
CA TYR A 153 13.04 30.08 42.64
C TYR A 153 13.41 28.61 42.86
N THR A 154 13.41 28.19 44.13
CA THR A 154 13.56 26.78 44.49
C THR A 154 12.24 26.02 44.27
N LYS A 155 12.30 24.74 43.91
CA LYS A 155 11.11 23.87 43.71
C LYS A 155 10.23 23.72 44.97
N SER A 156 10.71 24.15 46.14
CA SER A 156 9.95 24.20 47.40
C SER A 156 9.19 25.50 47.64
N SER A 157 9.41 26.52 46.80
CA SER A 157 8.79 27.84 46.94
C SER A 157 7.29 27.84 46.63
N VAL A 158 6.58 28.83 47.18
CA VAL A 158 5.15 29.08 46.91
C VAL A 158 4.90 29.31 45.41
N TYR A 159 5.86 29.90 44.70
CA TYR A 159 5.77 30.15 43.26
C TYR A 159 5.69 28.85 42.44
N SER A 160 6.58 27.87 42.68
CA SER A 160 6.53 26.56 42.00
C SER A 160 5.23 25.81 42.33
N SER A 161 4.79 25.85 43.59
CA SER A 161 3.52 25.23 43.99
C SER A 161 2.30 25.89 43.32
N SER A 162 2.33 27.20 43.12
CA SER A 162 1.24 27.95 42.48
C SER A 162 1.14 27.64 40.98
N LEU A 163 2.28 27.56 40.28
CA LEU A 163 2.31 27.15 38.87
C LEU A 163 1.83 25.71 38.68
N LYS A 164 2.21 24.79 39.59
CA LYS A 164 1.70 23.41 39.57
C LYS A 164 0.21 23.30 39.87
N MET A 165 -0.32 24.10 40.78
CA MET A 165 -1.77 24.20 40.97
C MET A 165 -2.47 24.71 39.72
N LEU A 166 -1.92 25.72 39.06
CA LEU A 166 -2.46 26.26 37.81
C LEU A 166 -2.48 25.20 36.70
N ILE A 167 -1.42 24.41 36.57
CA ILE A 167 -1.37 23.24 35.68
C ILE A 167 -2.49 22.26 36.04
N SER A 168 -2.64 21.89 37.33
CA SER A 168 -3.67 20.94 37.77
C SER A 168 -5.11 21.43 37.54
N VAL A 169 -5.38 22.72 37.76
CA VAL A 169 -6.70 23.30 37.45
C VAL A 169 -6.95 23.27 35.94
N SER A 170 -5.96 23.61 35.11
CA SER A 170 -6.09 23.56 33.66
C SER A 170 -6.34 22.14 33.13
N THR A 171 -5.78 21.11 33.76
CA THR A 171 -5.98 19.71 33.36
C THR A 171 -7.35 19.19 33.75
N VAL A 172 -7.88 19.57 34.91
CA VAL A 172 -9.28 19.23 35.28
C VAL A 172 -10.25 19.82 34.26
N PHE A 173 -10.04 21.07 33.85
CA PHE A 173 -10.87 21.69 32.81
C PHE A 173 -10.73 20.97 31.45
N LEU A 174 -9.49 20.65 31.05
CA LEU A 174 -9.21 19.88 29.84
C LEU A 174 -9.94 18.52 29.83
N LEU A 175 -9.89 17.76 30.93
CA LEU A 175 -10.58 16.48 31.05
C LEU A 175 -12.10 16.65 30.90
N GLY A 176 -12.68 17.69 31.51
CA GLY A 176 -14.10 18.02 31.34
C GLY A 176 -14.47 18.33 29.88
N LEU A 177 -13.61 19.06 29.15
CA LEU A 177 -13.80 19.33 27.73
C LEU A 177 -13.71 18.07 26.87
N ILE A 178 -12.79 17.14 27.17
CA ILE A 178 -12.66 15.86 26.46
C ILE A 178 -13.92 15.00 26.66
N VAL A 179 -14.42 14.89 27.90
CA VAL A 179 -15.69 14.18 28.18
C VAL A 179 -16.82 14.83 27.39
N THR A 180 -16.92 16.16 27.43
CA THR A 180 -17.96 16.90 26.71
C THR A 180 -17.86 16.68 25.20
N TYR A 181 -16.66 16.64 24.63
CA TYR A 181 -16.42 16.33 23.22
C TYR A 181 -16.98 14.95 22.84
N HIS A 182 -16.73 13.91 23.65
CA HIS A 182 -17.27 12.58 23.39
C HIS A 182 -18.78 12.48 23.61
N VAL A 183 -19.36 13.28 24.51
CA VAL A 183 -20.82 13.40 24.63
C VAL A 183 -21.41 13.94 23.33
N PHE A 184 -20.82 14.98 22.72
CA PHE A 184 -21.26 15.48 21.42
C PHE A 184 -21.06 14.47 20.28
N GLU A 185 -19.98 13.70 20.31
CA GLU A 185 -19.75 12.62 19.35
C GLU A 185 -20.84 11.55 19.41
N VAL A 186 -21.19 11.10 20.63
CA VAL A 186 -22.28 10.15 20.85
C VAL A 186 -23.61 10.74 20.41
N GLN A 187 -23.90 12.01 20.74
CA GLN A 187 -25.12 12.68 20.28
C GLN A 187 -25.23 12.75 18.76
N ILE A 188 -24.14 13.02 18.04
CA ILE A 188 -24.12 13.00 16.57
C ILE A 188 -24.45 11.60 16.05
N PHE A 189 -23.87 10.56 16.65
CA PHE A 189 -24.16 9.17 16.28
C PHE A 189 -25.64 8.79 16.52
N LEU A 190 -26.24 9.23 17.63
CA LEU A 190 -27.67 9.02 17.92
C LEU A 190 -28.55 9.69 16.86
N VAL A 191 -28.25 10.94 16.51
CA VAL A 191 -29.02 11.68 15.50
C VAL A 191 -28.80 11.10 14.09
N GLN A 192 -27.65 10.48 13.82
CA GLN A 192 -27.40 9.76 12.56
C GLN A 192 -28.27 8.50 12.42
N ASN A 193 -28.38 7.72 13.49
CA ASN A 193 -29.11 6.44 13.50
C ASN A 193 -30.57 6.55 13.98
N CYS A 194 -31.04 7.75 14.33
CA CYS A 194 -32.37 7.99 14.91
C CYS A 194 -32.65 7.18 16.19
N VAL A 195 -31.61 6.92 16.98
CA VAL A 195 -31.69 6.19 18.26
C VAL A 195 -31.75 7.21 19.39
N ASN A 196 -32.67 7.02 20.35
CA ASN A 196 -32.83 7.91 21.51
C ASN A 196 -31.99 7.46 22.72
N ASP A 197 -31.68 6.16 22.83
CA ASP A 197 -30.93 5.59 23.95
C ASP A 197 -29.42 5.66 23.72
N TRP A 198 -28.73 6.47 24.51
CA TRP A 198 -27.28 6.64 24.40
C TRP A 198 -26.48 5.37 24.75
N ARG A 199 -27.08 4.49 25.56
CA ARG A 199 -26.47 3.21 25.97
C ARG A 199 -26.16 2.31 24.76
N ILE A 200 -27.01 2.35 23.74
CA ILE A 200 -26.84 1.56 22.51
C ILE A 200 -25.63 2.05 21.70
N ALA A 201 -25.32 3.35 21.78
CA ALA A 201 -24.17 3.94 21.11
C ALA A 201 -22.84 3.74 21.86
N MET A 202 -22.89 3.31 23.12
CA MET A 202 -21.71 3.18 23.99
C MET A 202 -21.16 1.75 23.94
N THR A 203 -20.19 1.52 23.06
CA THR A 203 -19.51 0.22 22.95
C THR A 203 -18.33 0.12 23.92
N TRP A 204 -17.92 -1.11 24.27
CA TRP A 204 -16.74 -1.34 25.11
C TRP A 204 -15.46 -0.76 24.49
N GLN A 205 -15.31 -0.87 23.17
CA GLN A 205 -14.19 -0.27 22.43
C GLN A 205 -14.16 1.26 22.59
N ARG A 206 -15.32 1.94 22.48
CA ARG A 206 -15.42 3.39 22.66
C ARG A 206 -15.12 3.80 24.10
N ILE A 207 -15.61 3.05 25.09
CA ILE A 207 -15.30 3.28 26.50
C ILE A 207 -13.80 3.17 26.74
N CYS A 208 -13.15 2.11 26.24
CA CYS A 208 -11.71 1.94 26.35
C CYS A 208 -10.93 3.09 25.70
N GLN A 209 -11.36 3.55 24.52
CA GLN A 209 -10.74 4.69 23.84
C GLN A 209 -10.87 5.99 24.66
N ILE A 210 -12.06 6.29 25.18
CA ILE A 210 -12.31 7.47 26.02
C ILE A 210 -11.46 7.40 27.30
N SER A 211 -11.44 6.23 27.97
CA SER A 211 -10.64 6.03 29.18
C SER A 211 -9.14 6.21 28.92
N PHE A 212 -8.64 5.70 27.79
CA PHE A 212 -7.24 5.89 27.41
C PHE A 212 -6.92 7.37 27.13
N GLU A 213 -7.81 8.06 26.41
CA GLU A 213 -7.66 9.49 26.11
C GLU A 213 -7.63 10.35 27.39
N LEU A 214 -8.53 10.05 28.32
CA LEU A 214 -8.58 10.70 29.63
C LEU A 214 -7.31 10.39 30.44
N LEU A 215 -6.82 9.15 30.42
CA LEU A 215 -5.59 8.77 31.11
C LEU A 215 -4.38 9.55 30.58
N VAL A 216 -4.20 9.61 29.26
CA VAL A 216 -3.12 10.37 28.62
C VAL A 216 -3.19 11.86 28.99
N CYS A 217 -4.39 12.45 29.01
CA CYS A 217 -4.56 13.87 29.33
C CYS A 217 -4.52 14.15 30.85
N ALA A 218 -4.75 13.14 31.69
CA ALA A 218 -4.73 13.27 33.14
C ALA A 218 -3.30 13.32 33.71
N VAL A 219 -2.29 12.77 33.03
CA VAL A 219 -0.91 12.81 33.51
C VAL A 219 -0.39 14.26 33.48
N HIS A 220 0.02 14.78 34.64
CA HIS A 220 0.64 16.10 34.82
C HIS A 220 1.45 16.13 36.12
N PRO A 221 2.40 17.08 36.29
CA PRO A 221 3.06 17.31 37.57
C PRO A 221 2.03 17.83 38.60
N ILE A 222 1.64 16.95 39.52
CA ILE A 222 0.71 17.27 40.59
C ILE A 222 1.45 18.08 41.66
N PRO A 223 0.84 19.14 42.23
CA PRO A 223 1.43 19.88 43.34
C PRO A 223 1.67 18.96 44.55
N GLY A 224 2.93 18.63 44.80
CA GLY A 224 3.35 17.76 45.89
C GLY A 224 4.87 17.67 46.00
N LYS A 225 5.36 17.07 47.08
CA LYS A 225 6.80 16.82 47.31
C LYS A 225 7.22 15.34 47.14
N PRO A 226 6.66 14.52 46.23
CA PRO A 226 7.17 13.17 46.04
C PRO A 226 8.50 13.23 45.28
N LYS A 227 9.55 12.65 45.87
CA LYS A 227 10.85 12.44 45.24
C LYS A 227 10.98 10.96 44.93
N PHE A 228 11.54 10.61 43.78
CA PHE A 228 11.86 9.25 43.39
C PHE A 228 13.37 9.10 43.25
N PHE A 229 13.86 7.89 43.49
CA PHE A 229 15.26 7.55 43.45
C PHE A 229 15.66 7.16 42.03
N TRP A 230 16.52 7.96 41.39
CA TRP A 230 16.95 7.68 40.03
C TRP A 230 18.37 7.08 40.04
N ALA A 231 18.47 5.84 39.56
CA ALA A 231 19.74 5.11 39.43
C ALA A 231 20.48 5.45 38.11
N MET A 232 21.80 5.58 38.21
CA MET A 232 22.74 5.71 37.08
C MET A 232 23.29 4.35 36.64
N ASP A 233 23.91 4.34 35.46
CA ASP A 233 24.69 3.23 34.94
C ASP A 233 26.19 3.39 35.32
N GLU A 234 26.86 2.28 35.64
CA GLU A 234 28.13 2.19 36.36
C GLU A 234 29.38 2.41 35.47
N ILE A 235 29.28 3.23 34.40
CA ILE A 235 30.33 3.35 33.37
C ILE A 235 31.47 4.31 33.77
N SER A 236 31.29 5.09 34.85
CA SER A 236 32.32 5.95 35.42
C SER A 236 32.28 5.81 36.95
N ASP A 237 33.45 5.71 37.58
CA ASP A 237 33.81 5.29 38.96
C ASP A 237 33.03 5.90 40.16
N VAL A 238 31.91 6.57 39.92
CA VAL A 238 30.99 7.10 40.94
C VAL A 238 29.58 6.65 40.58
N ALA A 239 29.14 5.52 41.15
CA ALA A 239 27.73 5.11 41.16
C ALA A 239 26.92 6.08 42.04
N GLY A 240 26.59 7.26 41.48
CA GLY A 240 25.84 8.31 42.17
C GLY A 240 24.35 8.20 41.88
N SER A 241 23.58 7.66 42.82
CA SER A 241 22.12 7.78 42.80
C SER A 241 21.69 9.14 43.35
N LYS A 242 20.80 9.85 42.64
CA LYS A 242 20.36 11.20 43.02
C LYS A 242 18.85 11.27 43.22
N TRP A 243 18.43 12.01 44.25
CA TRP A 243 17.03 12.31 44.50
C TRP A 243 16.52 13.30 43.46
N VAL A 244 15.62 12.85 42.58
CA VAL A 244 15.03 13.68 41.52
C VAL A 244 13.53 13.87 41.80
N PRO A 245 12.98 15.08 41.62
CA PRO A 245 11.54 15.31 41.74
C PRO A 245 10.75 14.52 40.69
N ASN A 246 9.60 13.94 41.08
CA ASN A 246 8.73 13.19 40.16
C ASN A 246 8.17 14.06 39.01
N ASP A 247 8.22 15.39 39.16
CA ASP A 247 7.80 16.35 38.13
C ASP A 247 8.52 16.14 36.80
N VAL A 248 9.78 15.68 36.86
CA VAL A 248 10.61 15.42 35.66
C VAL A 248 10.07 14.24 34.86
N ALA A 249 9.66 13.16 35.53
CA ALA A 249 9.10 12.00 34.85
C ALA A 249 7.67 12.28 34.34
N LEU A 250 6.90 13.09 35.07
CA LEU A 250 5.51 13.43 34.72
C LEU A 250 5.39 14.54 33.67
N SER A 251 6.46 15.31 33.41
CA SER A 251 6.50 16.35 32.37
C SER A 251 6.62 15.76 30.95
N LEU A 252 7.36 14.65 30.80
CA LEU A 252 7.52 13.94 29.52
C LEU A 252 6.19 13.50 28.88
N PRO A 253 5.32 12.72 29.55
CA PRO A 253 4.04 12.31 28.98
C PRO A 253 3.08 13.48 28.75
N MET A 254 3.35 14.67 29.30
CA MET A 254 2.50 15.83 29.08
C MET A 254 2.53 16.31 27.61
N PHE A 255 3.62 16.09 26.88
CA PHE A 255 3.70 16.35 25.43
C PHE A 255 2.84 15.41 24.60
N LEU A 256 2.41 14.26 25.13
CA LEU A 256 1.49 13.37 24.39
C LEU A 256 0.20 14.11 24.02
N ARG A 257 -0.22 15.09 24.82
CA ARG A 257 -1.42 15.92 24.56
C ARG A 257 -1.37 16.70 23.25
N LEU A 258 -0.21 16.86 22.62
CA LEU A 258 -0.09 17.47 21.30
C LEU A 258 -0.87 16.70 20.21
N TYR A 259 -1.30 15.46 20.44
CA TYR A 259 -2.23 14.76 19.54
C TYR A 259 -3.53 15.55 19.29
N LEU A 260 -3.95 16.41 20.23
CA LEU A 260 -5.12 17.29 20.10
C LEU A 260 -4.97 18.29 18.95
N ILE A 261 -3.74 18.70 18.58
CA ILE A 261 -3.47 19.54 17.41
C ILE A 261 -3.93 18.81 16.15
N GLY A 262 -3.57 17.53 16.02
CA GLY A 262 -4.01 16.69 14.92
C GLY A 262 -5.53 16.65 14.82
N ARG A 263 -6.23 16.40 15.94
CA ARG A 263 -7.70 16.43 15.97
C ARG A 263 -8.30 17.75 15.48
N VAL A 264 -7.81 18.89 15.97
CA VAL A 264 -8.31 20.22 15.58
C VAL A 264 -8.04 20.49 14.10
N MET A 265 -6.84 20.16 13.62
CA MET A 265 -6.48 20.28 12.20
C MET A 265 -7.45 19.48 11.32
N LEU A 266 -7.75 18.24 11.71
CA LEU A 266 -8.69 17.38 10.99
C LEU A 266 -10.12 17.96 10.99
N LEU A 267 -10.57 18.51 12.12
CA LEU A 267 -11.93 19.01 12.28
C LEU A 267 -12.15 20.38 11.61
N HIS A 268 -11.09 21.16 11.39
CA HIS A 268 -11.13 22.45 10.69
C HIS A 268 -10.85 22.36 9.19
N SER A 269 -10.22 21.28 8.73
CA SER A 269 -9.90 21.13 7.31
C SER A 269 -11.19 21.07 6.47
N LYS A 270 -11.37 22.11 5.63
CA LYS A 270 -12.49 22.20 4.69
C LYS A 270 -12.50 21.02 3.71
N LEU A 271 -11.33 20.48 3.39
CA LEU A 271 -11.15 19.36 2.46
C LEU A 271 -11.93 18.09 2.92
N PHE A 272 -12.00 17.84 4.23
CA PHE A 272 -12.59 16.60 4.80
C PHE A 272 -13.95 16.82 5.47
N THR A 273 -14.34 18.08 5.67
CA THR A 273 -15.61 18.43 6.31
C THR A 273 -16.69 18.85 5.32
N ASP A 274 -16.33 19.11 4.06
CA ASP A 274 -17.27 19.51 3.02
C ASP A 274 -18.30 18.41 2.72
N THR A 275 -19.53 18.83 2.44
CA THR A 275 -20.64 17.93 2.09
C THR A 275 -20.39 17.22 0.77
N THR A 276 -19.72 17.88 -0.16
CA THR A 276 -19.40 17.31 -1.48
C THR A 276 -18.42 16.15 -1.32
N SER A 277 -17.30 16.34 -0.62
CA SER A 277 -16.34 15.27 -0.36
C SER A 277 -16.97 14.13 0.43
N ARG A 278 -17.84 14.44 1.41
CA ARG A 278 -18.57 13.40 2.15
C ARG A 278 -19.51 12.56 1.31
N SER A 279 -20.21 13.17 0.36
CA SER A 279 -21.06 12.43 -0.58
C SER A 279 -20.23 11.53 -1.50
N ILE A 280 -19.12 12.05 -2.05
CA ILE A 280 -18.21 11.29 -2.92
C ILE A 280 -17.62 10.08 -2.19
N ALA A 281 -17.18 10.25 -0.94
CA ALA A 281 -16.64 9.15 -0.14
C ALA A 281 -17.71 8.10 0.20
N ALA A 282 -18.95 8.52 0.49
CA ALA A 282 -20.06 7.61 0.71
C ALA A 282 -20.39 6.80 -0.55
N PHE A 283 -20.36 7.41 -1.75
CA PHE A 283 -20.54 6.70 -3.02
C PHE A 283 -19.44 5.67 -3.29
N ASN A 284 -18.23 5.94 -2.83
CA ASN A 284 -17.10 5.02 -2.98
C ASN A 284 -16.94 4.04 -1.81
N HIS A 285 -17.85 4.05 -0.81
CA HIS A 285 -17.73 3.28 0.42
C HIS A 285 -16.41 3.51 1.18
N ILE A 286 -15.83 4.71 1.09
CA ILE A 286 -14.60 5.09 1.78
C ILE A 286 -14.97 5.87 3.04
N ALA A 287 -14.49 5.42 4.21
CA ALA A 287 -14.61 6.18 5.44
C ALA A 287 -13.48 7.23 5.55
N PHE A 288 -13.80 8.42 6.08
CA PHE A 288 -12.77 9.43 6.38
C PHE A 288 -12.01 9.06 7.65
N ASP A 289 -11.00 8.22 7.49
CA ASP A 289 -10.10 7.85 8.58
C ASP A 289 -8.95 8.85 8.72
N THR A 290 -8.41 8.96 9.94
CA THR A 290 -7.20 9.76 10.21
C THR A 290 -6.01 9.34 9.34
N ARG A 291 -5.90 8.03 9.05
CA ARG A 291 -4.88 7.46 8.15
C ARG A 291 -5.04 7.95 6.72
N PHE A 292 -6.27 8.01 6.21
CA PHE A 292 -6.55 8.54 4.88
C PHE A 292 -6.11 10.01 4.80
N ILE A 293 -6.42 10.78 5.84
CA ILE A 293 -6.11 12.22 5.88
C ILE A 293 -4.60 12.48 5.93
N ILE A 294 -3.86 11.74 6.76
CA ILE A 294 -2.40 11.86 6.82
C ILE A 294 -1.79 11.50 5.45
N LYS A 295 -2.29 10.44 4.78
CA LYS A 295 -1.87 10.09 3.42
C LYS A 295 -2.13 11.23 2.44
N THR A 296 -3.35 11.79 2.43
CA THR A 296 -3.71 12.91 1.55
C THR A 296 -2.83 14.13 1.79
N LEU A 297 -2.56 14.50 3.04
CA LEU A 297 -1.71 15.63 3.38
C LEU A 297 -0.26 15.42 2.90
N MET A 298 0.28 14.21 3.07
CA MET A 298 1.59 13.83 2.55
C MET A 298 1.63 13.79 1.02
N THR A 299 0.52 13.55 0.32
CA THR A 299 0.48 13.60 -1.15
C THR A 299 0.45 15.04 -1.68
N ILE A 300 -0.30 15.95 -1.03
CA ILE A 300 -0.49 17.32 -1.52
C ILE A 300 0.78 18.17 -1.30
N CYS A 301 1.29 18.26 -0.07
CA CYS A 301 2.45 19.08 0.28
C CYS A 301 3.44 18.31 1.19
N PRO A 302 4.12 17.26 0.69
CA PRO A 302 4.97 16.42 1.53
C PRO A 302 6.11 17.19 2.21
N GLY A 303 6.77 18.10 1.48
CA GLY A 303 7.92 18.85 1.99
C GLY A 303 7.59 19.76 3.16
N THR A 304 6.52 20.56 3.05
CA THR A 304 6.10 21.47 4.14
C THR A 304 5.66 20.70 5.38
N VAL A 305 4.93 19.60 5.19
CA VAL A 305 4.43 18.77 6.30
C VAL A 305 5.58 18.09 7.02
N LEU A 306 6.52 17.52 6.27
CA LEU A 306 7.72 16.90 6.83
C LEU A 306 8.59 17.92 7.56
N LEU A 307 8.80 19.12 6.99
CA LEU A 307 9.59 20.17 7.62
C LEU A 307 8.99 20.61 8.96
N VAL A 308 7.68 20.88 9.00
CA VAL A 308 7.00 21.27 10.25
C VAL A 308 7.04 20.14 11.28
N LEU A 309 6.85 18.89 10.85
CA LEU A 309 6.91 17.73 11.74
C LEU A 309 8.31 17.52 12.32
N VAL A 310 9.36 17.51 11.49
CA VAL A 310 10.75 17.32 11.96
C VAL A 310 11.19 18.48 12.86
N GLY A 311 10.92 19.73 12.45
CA GLY A 311 11.32 20.91 13.23
C GLY A 311 10.63 20.96 14.61
N SER A 312 9.34 20.65 14.68
CA SER A 312 8.62 20.59 15.97
C SER A 312 9.08 19.43 16.84
N LEU A 313 9.35 18.25 16.25
CA LEU A 313 9.88 17.09 16.97
C LEU A 313 11.27 17.36 17.53
N TRP A 314 12.17 18.02 16.79
CA TRP A 314 13.49 18.41 17.31
C TRP A 314 13.36 19.26 18.57
N ILE A 315 12.55 20.31 18.54
CA ILE A 315 12.35 21.20 19.71
C ILE A 315 11.83 20.41 20.91
N ILE A 316 10.81 19.55 20.72
CA ILE A 316 10.21 18.76 21.80
C ILE A 316 11.23 17.77 22.36
N VAL A 317 11.87 16.98 21.49
CA VAL A 317 12.82 15.94 21.88
C VAL A 317 14.03 16.56 22.60
N SER A 318 14.58 17.65 22.07
CA SER A 318 15.69 18.37 22.72
C SER A 318 15.32 18.86 24.11
N TRP A 319 14.13 19.44 24.28
CA TRP A 319 13.68 19.86 25.60
C TRP A 319 13.50 18.65 26.55
N THR A 320 12.89 17.56 26.09
CA THR A 320 12.69 16.36 26.92
C THR A 320 13.99 15.68 27.32
N MET A 321 14.97 15.65 26.41
CA MET A 321 16.30 15.11 26.65
C MET A 321 17.03 15.93 27.72
N GLN A 322 16.94 17.25 27.63
CA GLN A 322 17.52 18.15 28.61
C GLN A 322 16.93 17.89 30.00
N GLN A 323 15.61 17.74 30.12
CA GLN A 323 14.99 17.44 31.42
C GLN A 323 15.48 16.13 32.03
N CYS A 324 15.79 15.11 31.22
CA CYS A 324 16.26 13.83 31.73
C CYS A 324 17.73 13.85 32.19
N GLU A 325 18.62 14.55 31.49
CA GLU A 325 20.06 14.57 31.81
C GLU A 325 20.47 15.69 32.78
N ARG A 326 19.64 16.72 32.93
CA ARG A 326 19.98 17.95 33.66
C ARG A 326 20.37 17.80 35.13
N TYR A 327 19.85 16.79 35.84
CA TYR A 327 20.22 16.58 37.24
C TYR A 327 21.57 15.87 37.41
N HIS A 328 22.14 15.35 36.33
CA HIS A 328 23.21 14.37 36.34
C HIS A 328 24.46 14.82 35.58
N ASN A 329 24.33 15.67 34.56
CA ASN A 329 25.44 16.17 33.74
C ASN A 329 25.42 17.71 33.60
N GLU A 330 26.53 18.37 33.92
CA GLU A 330 26.69 19.83 33.76
C GLU A 330 26.81 20.23 32.26
N GLU A 331 27.31 19.34 31.39
CA GLU A 331 27.43 19.59 29.94
C GLU A 331 26.08 19.75 29.21
N HIS A 332 25.01 19.21 29.80
CA HIS A 332 23.64 19.27 29.27
C HIS A 332 22.83 20.47 29.80
N GLU A 333 23.46 21.41 30.52
CA GLU A 333 22.76 22.60 31.03
C GLU A 333 22.26 23.51 29.90
N ASN A 334 23.01 23.61 28.79
CA ASN A 334 22.64 24.42 27.64
C ASN A 334 21.67 23.67 26.69
N LEU A 335 20.52 24.28 26.40
CA LEU A 335 19.54 23.75 25.44
C LEU A 335 20.16 23.56 24.04
N LEU A 336 21.09 24.44 23.63
CA LEU A 336 21.77 24.36 22.34
C LEU A 336 22.63 23.09 22.21
N ASN A 337 23.30 22.66 23.28
CA ASN A 337 24.09 21.43 23.30
C ASN A 337 23.19 20.20 23.13
N THR A 338 22.05 20.21 23.82
CA THR A 338 21.06 19.13 23.69
C THR A 338 20.40 19.13 22.31
N MET A 339 20.15 20.31 21.73
CA MET A 339 19.65 20.44 20.37
C MET A 339 20.63 19.89 19.33
N TRP A 340 21.92 20.25 19.45
CA TRP A 340 23.00 19.70 18.64
C TRP A 340 23.02 18.17 18.69
N MET A 341 23.02 17.61 19.89
CA MET A 341 23.04 16.16 20.10
C MET A 341 21.82 15.47 19.45
N ILE A 342 20.61 16.02 19.61
CA ILE A 342 19.39 15.44 19.01
C ILE A 342 19.43 15.50 17.48
N VAL A 343 19.90 16.59 16.88
CA VAL A 343 20.02 16.71 15.42
C VAL A 343 21.01 15.69 14.88
N ILE A 344 22.20 15.57 15.49
CA ILE A 344 23.23 14.59 15.11
C ILE A 344 22.75 13.14 15.29
N THR A 345 22.00 12.86 16.36
CA THR A 345 21.39 11.55 16.61
C THR A 345 20.31 11.23 15.58
N PHE A 346 19.43 12.18 15.28
CA PHE A 346 18.34 12.03 14.31
C PHE A 346 18.85 11.81 12.89
N LEU A 347 19.94 12.48 12.51
CA LEU A 347 20.64 12.29 11.24
C LEU A 347 21.54 11.04 11.23
N THR A 348 21.56 10.26 12.32
CA THR A 348 22.36 9.03 12.45
C THR A 348 23.85 9.24 12.22
N ILE A 349 24.39 10.43 12.56
CA ILE A 349 25.82 10.74 12.45
C ILE A 349 26.57 10.26 13.70
N GLY A 350 26.08 10.65 14.90
CA GLY A 350 26.59 10.16 16.18
C GLY A 350 28.07 10.46 16.46
N TYR A 351 28.48 11.74 16.53
CA TYR A 351 29.87 12.11 16.81
C TYR A 351 30.40 11.60 18.16
N GLY A 352 29.53 11.40 19.16
CA GLY A 352 29.91 10.89 20.48
C GLY A 352 30.57 11.91 21.40
N ASP A 353 30.53 13.19 21.04
CA ASP A 353 30.98 14.33 21.85
C ASP A 353 30.08 14.56 23.06
N ILE A 354 28.76 14.38 22.90
CA ILE A 354 27.76 14.50 23.97
C ILE A 354 26.84 13.27 23.94
N PHE A 355 26.70 12.57 25.06
CA PHE A 355 25.87 11.36 25.17
C PHE A 355 25.10 11.29 26.50
N PRO A 356 23.91 10.66 26.53
CA PRO A 356 23.09 10.57 27.73
C PRO A 356 23.62 9.48 28.67
N ARG A 357 23.67 9.79 29.97
CA ARG A 357 24.05 8.82 31.00
C ARG A 357 22.85 8.17 31.66
N THR A 358 21.67 8.81 31.63
CA THR A 358 20.45 8.27 32.23
C THR A 358 19.74 7.28 31.32
N TYR A 359 19.05 6.30 31.89
CA TYR A 359 18.21 5.38 31.12
C TYR A 359 17.05 6.09 30.39
N CYS A 360 16.51 7.18 30.95
CA CYS A 360 15.54 8.02 30.23
C CYS A 360 16.16 8.63 28.98
N GLY A 361 17.31 9.31 29.11
CA GLY A 361 17.98 9.97 28.01
C GLY A 361 18.40 8.99 26.91
N ARG A 362 18.89 7.79 27.28
CA ARG A 362 19.16 6.70 26.34
C ARG A 362 17.89 6.23 25.61
N GLY A 363 16.77 6.11 26.33
CA GLY A 363 15.47 5.79 25.73
C GLY A 363 15.03 6.84 24.70
N ILE A 364 15.19 8.12 25.02
CA ILE A 364 14.89 9.24 24.11
C ILE A 364 15.84 9.22 22.89
N ALA A 365 17.13 8.97 23.08
CA ALA A 365 18.11 8.88 21.99
C ALA A 365 17.79 7.73 21.02
N VAL A 366 17.44 6.54 21.55
CA VAL A 366 17.02 5.38 20.73
C VAL A 366 15.74 5.69 19.96
N ALA A 367 14.73 6.27 20.63
CA ALA A 367 13.49 6.68 19.96
C ALA A 367 13.75 7.71 18.84
N THR A 368 14.65 8.66 19.09
CA THR A 368 15.08 9.67 18.11
C THR A 368 15.75 9.02 16.90
N GLY A 369 16.62 8.01 17.10
CA GLY A 369 17.24 7.25 16.02
C GLY A 369 16.22 6.51 15.15
N PHE A 370 15.24 5.83 15.76
CA PHE A 370 14.15 5.18 15.02
C PHE A 370 13.31 6.18 14.23
N MET A 371 12.97 7.32 14.83
CA MET A 371 12.21 8.38 14.17
C MET A 371 13.01 9.01 13.03
N GLY A 372 14.32 9.22 13.21
CA GLY A 372 15.24 9.70 12.18
C GLY A 372 15.29 8.79 10.97
N ALA A 373 15.51 7.49 11.18
CA ALA A 373 15.50 6.49 10.11
C ALA A 373 14.15 6.41 9.37
N GLY A 374 13.03 6.53 10.09
CA GLY A 374 11.70 6.58 9.48
C GLY A 374 11.49 7.84 8.62
N CYS A 375 11.97 8.99 9.09
CA CYS A 375 11.85 10.25 8.37
C CYS A 375 12.76 10.30 7.13
N THR A 376 13.98 9.77 7.20
CA THR A 376 14.88 9.69 6.04
C THR A 376 14.30 8.76 4.97
N ALA A 377 13.73 7.62 5.33
CA ALA A 377 13.05 6.73 4.39
C ALA A 377 11.85 7.42 3.70
N LEU A 378 11.03 8.15 4.46
CA LEU A 378 9.90 8.92 3.91
C LEU A 378 10.38 10.04 2.98
N LEU A 379 11.45 10.76 3.35
CA LEU A 379 12.05 11.80 2.53
C LEU A 379 12.54 11.26 1.19
N VAL A 380 13.22 10.11 1.19
CA VAL A 380 13.69 9.44 -0.04
C VAL A 380 12.51 9.06 -0.92
N ALA A 381 11.44 8.46 -0.36
CA ALA A 381 10.25 8.11 -1.14
C ALA A 381 9.58 9.34 -1.77
N VAL A 382 9.46 10.44 -1.02
CA VAL A 382 8.94 11.71 -1.54
C VAL A 382 9.82 12.26 -2.64
N LEU A 383 11.14 12.25 -2.45
CA LEU A 383 12.10 12.76 -3.41
C LEU A 383 12.05 11.95 -4.72
N THR A 384 12.00 10.63 -4.65
CA THR A 384 11.84 9.76 -5.83
C THR A 384 10.58 10.12 -6.60
N ASN A 385 9.42 10.22 -5.93
CA ASN A 385 8.15 10.56 -6.59
C ASN A 385 8.13 11.98 -7.20
N LYS A 386 8.91 12.93 -6.64
CA LYS A 386 9.02 14.30 -7.18
C LYS A 386 10.06 14.44 -8.28
N LEU A 387 11.05 13.55 -8.33
CA LEU A 387 12.03 13.47 -9.41
C LEU A 387 11.54 12.64 -10.59
N GLU A 388 10.48 11.84 -10.41
CA GLU A 388 9.81 11.18 -11.52
C GLU A 388 9.23 12.21 -12.50
N LEU A 389 9.69 12.12 -13.75
CA LEU A 389 9.19 12.95 -14.85
C LEU A 389 7.69 12.73 -15.01
N THR A 390 6.94 13.81 -15.12
CA THR A 390 5.52 13.75 -15.46
C THR A 390 5.32 13.09 -16.82
N GLN A 391 4.13 12.56 -17.11
CA GLN A 391 3.86 11.93 -18.40
C GLN A 391 4.10 12.89 -19.59
N ALA A 392 3.77 14.18 -19.41
CA ALA A 392 4.03 15.21 -20.41
C ALA A 392 5.54 15.46 -20.61
N GLU A 393 6.30 15.61 -19.53
CA GLU A 393 7.76 15.76 -19.61
C GLU A 393 8.44 14.53 -20.20
N LYS A 394 7.97 13.33 -19.84
CA LYS A 394 8.44 12.06 -20.41
C LYS A 394 8.18 12.01 -21.91
N HIS A 395 6.99 12.45 -22.36
CA HIS A 395 6.65 12.54 -23.77
C HIS A 395 7.58 13.51 -24.51
N VAL A 396 7.79 14.71 -23.96
CA VAL A 396 8.71 15.71 -24.53
C VAL A 396 10.15 15.18 -24.58
N ASN A 397 10.62 14.53 -23.51
CA ASN A 397 11.94 13.91 -23.44
C ASN A 397 12.10 12.79 -24.49
N ASN A 398 11.08 11.95 -24.67
CA ASN A 398 11.07 10.91 -25.70
C ASN A 398 11.10 11.51 -27.12
N LEU A 399 10.34 12.58 -27.37
CA LEU A 399 10.33 13.28 -28.66
C LEU A 399 11.69 13.93 -28.97
N MET A 400 12.28 14.61 -27.99
CA MET A 400 13.60 15.23 -28.10
C MET A 400 14.66 14.18 -28.46
N ARG A 401 14.65 13.04 -27.76
CA ARG A 401 15.59 11.94 -27.99
C ARG A 401 15.39 11.26 -29.34
N ASN A 402 14.15 11.06 -29.79
CA ASN A 402 13.87 10.52 -31.13
C ASN A 402 14.38 11.47 -32.23
N THR A 403 14.16 12.78 -32.07
CA THR A 403 14.64 13.80 -33.01
C THR A 403 16.17 13.80 -33.08
N GLN A 404 16.84 13.72 -31.94
CA GLN A 404 18.30 13.66 -31.85
C GLN A 404 18.86 12.39 -32.53
N LEU A 405 18.32 11.21 -32.21
CA LEU A 405 18.74 9.95 -32.83
C LEU A 405 18.49 9.94 -34.34
N SER A 406 17.41 10.58 -34.81
CA SER A 406 17.17 10.71 -36.24
C SER A 406 18.21 11.59 -36.94
N LYS A 407 18.73 12.63 -36.28
CA LYS A 407 19.83 13.45 -36.81
C LYS A 407 21.13 12.66 -36.85
N GLU A 408 21.44 11.95 -35.77
CA GLU A 408 22.64 11.10 -35.69
C GLU A 408 22.61 9.96 -36.72
N LEU A 409 21.45 9.36 -36.97
CA LEU A 409 21.29 8.32 -37.98
C LEU A 409 21.61 8.85 -39.38
N LYS A 410 21.11 10.03 -39.73
CA LYS A 410 21.39 10.69 -41.01
C LYS A 410 22.89 11.02 -41.14
N ASN A 411 23.52 11.54 -40.09
CA ASN A 411 24.95 11.85 -40.07
C ASN A 411 25.83 10.58 -40.19
N ALA A 412 25.48 9.51 -39.48
CA ALA A 412 26.19 8.23 -39.57
C ALA A 412 26.05 7.61 -40.97
N ALA A 413 24.85 7.66 -41.57
CA ALA A 413 24.63 7.19 -42.93
C ALA A 413 25.45 8.00 -43.96
N ALA A 414 25.51 9.33 -43.81
CA ALA A 414 26.34 10.19 -44.66
C ALA A 414 27.84 9.83 -44.55
N ASN A 415 28.33 9.52 -43.35
CA ASN A 415 29.71 9.09 -43.15
C ASN A 415 30.00 7.73 -43.80
N VAL A 416 29.06 6.77 -43.73
CA VAL A 416 29.19 5.48 -44.43
C VAL A 416 29.31 5.70 -45.93
N LEU A 417 28.44 6.54 -46.53
CA LEU A 417 28.48 6.86 -47.96
C LEU A 417 29.79 7.55 -48.35
N ARG A 418 30.24 8.54 -47.57
CA ARG A 418 31.50 9.26 -47.76
C ARG A 418 32.69 8.32 -47.78
N GLU A 419 32.84 7.46 -46.77
CA GLU A 419 33.98 6.54 -46.69
C GLU A 419 33.91 5.45 -47.77
N THR A 420 32.71 4.97 -48.13
CA THR A 420 32.52 4.03 -49.26
C THR A 420 33.04 4.63 -50.57
N TRP A 421 32.66 5.88 -50.87
CA TRP A 421 33.12 6.57 -52.07
C TRP A 421 34.62 6.83 -52.05
N LEU A 422 35.18 7.26 -50.93
CA LEU A 422 36.63 7.48 -50.78
C LEU A 422 37.42 6.17 -50.94
N THR A 423 36.95 5.07 -50.38
CA THR A 423 37.54 3.74 -50.62
C THR A 423 37.50 3.39 -52.10
N TYR A 424 36.37 3.58 -52.80
CA TYR A 424 36.27 3.32 -54.23
C TYR A 424 37.24 4.19 -55.05
N LYS A 425 37.28 5.50 -54.79
CA LYS A 425 38.18 6.46 -55.44
C LYS A 425 39.65 6.09 -55.27
N TYR A 426 40.12 5.85 -54.04
CA TYR A 426 41.52 5.49 -53.82
C TYR A 426 41.87 4.05 -54.21
N THR A 427 40.88 3.18 -54.42
CA THR A 427 41.14 1.83 -54.95
C THR A 427 41.27 1.87 -56.48
N LYS A 428 40.48 2.71 -57.17
CA LYS A 428 40.37 2.68 -58.64
C LYS A 428 41.07 3.84 -59.36
N LEU A 429 41.18 5.02 -58.73
CA LEU A 429 41.68 6.25 -59.37
C LEU A 429 43.09 6.67 -58.88
N CYS A 430 43.54 6.24 -57.70
CA CYS A 430 44.87 6.60 -57.15
C CYS A 430 45.45 5.44 -56.33
N ALA A 431 46.42 4.69 -56.86
CA ALA A 431 46.95 3.45 -56.29
C ALA A 431 47.84 3.61 -55.02
N ASN A 432 47.29 4.15 -53.93
CA ASN A 432 47.99 4.33 -52.65
C ASN A 432 47.44 3.39 -51.55
N GLN A 433 48.11 2.24 -51.35
CA GLN A 433 47.67 1.20 -50.39
C GLN A 433 47.53 1.66 -48.94
N GLY A 434 48.34 2.64 -48.48
CA GLY A 434 48.26 3.17 -47.12
C GLY A 434 46.97 3.95 -46.85
N ARG A 435 46.53 4.77 -47.81
CA ARG A 435 45.31 5.59 -47.69
C ARG A 435 44.04 4.74 -47.82
N VAL A 436 44.06 3.68 -48.64
CA VAL A 436 42.94 2.73 -48.78
C VAL A 436 42.65 2.05 -47.45
N ARG A 437 43.67 1.51 -46.76
CA ARG A 437 43.49 0.85 -45.45
C ARG A 437 42.96 1.80 -44.38
N ALA A 438 43.39 3.07 -44.40
CA ALA A 438 42.88 4.08 -43.48
C ALA A 438 41.37 4.37 -43.69
N HIS A 439 40.93 4.53 -44.95
CA HIS A 439 39.51 4.73 -45.28
C HIS A 439 38.66 3.47 -45.06
N GLN A 440 39.19 2.27 -45.30
CA GLN A 440 38.50 1.02 -44.94
C GLN A 440 38.25 0.90 -43.44
N ARG A 441 39.23 1.25 -42.60
CA ARG A 441 39.04 1.28 -41.14
C ARG A 441 37.97 2.29 -40.74
N LYS A 442 37.99 3.49 -41.33
CA LYS A 442 36.97 4.53 -41.08
C LYS A 442 35.58 4.11 -41.55
N PHE A 443 35.49 3.41 -42.69
CA PHE A 443 34.24 2.82 -43.19
C PHE A 443 33.65 1.78 -42.22
N LEU A 444 34.47 0.84 -41.73
CA LEU A 444 34.02 -0.14 -40.74
C LEU A 444 33.55 0.53 -39.43
N LEU A 445 34.26 1.56 -38.98
CA LEU A 445 33.85 2.35 -37.81
C LEU A 445 32.53 3.10 -38.06
N ALA A 446 32.30 3.63 -39.26
CA ALA A 446 31.06 4.29 -39.65
C ALA A 446 29.87 3.30 -39.73
N ILE A 447 30.10 2.06 -40.20
CA ILE A 447 29.06 1.01 -40.18
C ILE A 447 28.72 0.65 -38.74
N HIS A 448 29.73 0.49 -37.89
CA HIS A 448 29.51 0.15 -36.49
C HIS A 448 28.74 1.26 -35.75
N SER A 449 29.07 2.53 -35.99
CA SER A 449 28.33 3.66 -35.42
C SER A 449 26.89 3.73 -35.94
N LEU A 450 26.65 3.50 -37.24
CA LEU A 450 25.31 3.44 -37.81
C LEU A 450 24.46 2.34 -37.18
N ARG A 451 25.02 1.13 -37.02
CA ARG A 451 24.33 0.00 -36.37
C ARG A 451 23.98 0.31 -34.92
N LYS A 452 24.90 0.95 -34.19
CA LYS A 452 24.67 1.38 -32.80
C LYS A 452 23.50 2.38 -32.71
N VAL A 453 23.52 3.45 -33.50
CA VAL A 453 22.44 4.46 -33.50
C VAL A 453 21.10 3.85 -33.93
N LYS A 454 21.10 2.94 -34.91
CA LYS A 454 19.89 2.22 -35.33
C LYS A 454 19.34 1.33 -34.22
N LEU A 455 20.20 0.66 -33.45
CA LEU A 455 19.80 -0.15 -32.30
C LEU A 455 19.23 0.72 -31.18
N ASP A 456 19.89 1.83 -30.85
CA ASP A 456 19.45 2.75 -29.81
C ASP A 456 18.11 3.41 -30.16
N ARG A 457 17.86 3.70 -31.45
CA ARG A 457 16.55 4.14 -31.93
C ARG A 457 15.45 3.09 -31.76
N ARG A 458 15.74 1.80 -32.02
CA ARG A 458 14.75 0.72 -31.78
C ARG A 458 14.40 0.58 -30.31
N LYS A 459 15.40 0.54 -29.43
CA LYS A 459 15.18 0.51 -27.97
C LYS A 459 14.28 1.65 -27.49
N LEU A 460 14.46 2.85 -28.06
CA LEU A 460 13.61 4.00 -27.77
C LEU A 460 12.16 3.81 -28.25
N MET A 461 11.97 3.27 -29.44
CA MET A 461 10.64 2.96 -29.99
C MET A 461 9.94 1.87 -29.17
N ASP A 462 10.65 0.83 -28.76
CA ASP A 462 10.11 -0.25 -27.92
C ASP A 462 9.68 0.28 -26.54
N ASN A 463 10.48 1.19 -25.94
CA ASN A 463 10.14 1.87 -24.69
C ASN A 463 8.96 2.85 -24.83
N THR A 464 8.76 3.44 -26.02
CA THR A 464 7.65 4.35 -26.30
C THR A 464 6.36 3.59 -26.66
N GLY A 465 6.48 2.42 -27.28
CA GLY A 465 5.37 1.52 -27.56
C GLY A 465 4.81 0.85 -26.30
N THR A 466 5.63 0.73 -25.26
CA THR A 466 5.24 0.21 -23.92
C THR A 466 4.73 1.29 -22.96
N ASP A 467 4.84 2.59 -23.28
CA ASP A 467 4.27 3.65 -22.47
C ASP A 467 2.73 3.50 -22.46
N SER A 468 2.19 3.08 -21.30
CA SER A 468 0.80 2.67 -21.12
C SER A 468 -0.20 3.71 -21.63
N ALA A 469 0.13 5.01 -21.63
CA ALA A 469 -0.75 6.05 -22.15
C ALA A 469 -1.03 5.91 -23.66
N LYS A 470 -0.04 5.58 -24.49
CA LYS A 470 -0.26 5.33 -25.92
C LYS A 470 -0.97 4.01 -26.17
N ILE A 471 -0.66 2.97 -25.40
CA ILE A 471 -1.41 1.71 -25.45
C ILE A 471 -2.87 1.98 -25.10
N THR A 472 -3.15 2.67 -23.99
CA THR A 472 -4.53 2.95 -23.56
C THR A 472 -5.26 3.83 -24.56
N GLN A 473 -4.59 4.82 -25.14
CA GLN A 473 -5.22 5.72 -26.11
C GLN A 473 -5.44 5.02 -27.45
N ASN A 474 -4.48 4.24 -27.92
CA ASN A 474 -4.60 3.42 -29.13
C ASN A 474 -5.64 2.31 -28.95
N THR A 475 -5.68 1.65 -27.79
CA THR A 475 -6.70 0.63 -27.48
C THR A 475 -8.06 1.27 -27.30
N ILE A 476 -8.18 2.48 -26.72
CA ILE A 476 -9.46 3.20 -26.66
C ILE A 476 -9.92 3.56 -28.08
N THR A 477 -9.02 3.99 -28.97
CA THR A 477 -9.40 4.28 -30.37
C THR A 477 -9.77 3.00 -31.11
N GLU A 478 -9.02 1.91 -30.94
CA GLU A 478 -9.34 0.61 -31.53
C GLU A 478 -10.66 0.05 -30.95
N ILE A 479 -10.89 0.15 -29.65
CA ILE A 479 -12.15 -0.25 -29.00
C ILE A 479 -13.30 0.62 -29.49
N ALA A 480 -13.11 1.93 -29.66
CA ALA A 480 -14.14 2.81 -30.21
C ALA A 480 -14.49 2.42 -31.65
N GLU A 481 -13.49 2.05 -32.45
CA GLU A 481 -13.66 1.58 -33.82
C GLU A 481 -14.38 0.22 -33.85
N ILE A 482 -13.96 -0.74 -33.02
CA ILE A 482 -14.61 -2.05 -32.86
C ILE A 482 -16.04 -1.91 -32.35
N VAL A 483 -16.31 -1.01 -31.39
CA VAL A 483 -17.67 -0.73 -30.90
C VAL A 483 -18.52 -0.11 -31.99
N SER A 484 -17.94 0.77 -32.83
CA SER A 484 -18.64 1.31 -33.99
C SER A 484 -18.99 0.21 -35.00
N GLU A 485 -18.07 -0.71 -35.27
CA GLU A 485 -18.27 -1.85 -36.17
C GLU A 485 -19.25 -2.88 -35.58
N MET A 486 -19.22 -3.08 -34.26
CA MET A 486 -20.17 -3.95 -33.59
C MET A 486 -21.58 -3.35 -33.62
N ASN A 487 -21.71 -2.02 -33.46
CA ASN A 487 -22.99 -1.34 -33.56
C ASN A 487 -23.57 -1.39 -34.99
N THR A 488 -22.74 -1.29 -36.03
CA THR A 488 -23.20 -1.48 -37.41
C THR A 488 -23.65 -2.92 -37.66
N ARG A 489 -22.90 -3.93 -37.18
CA ARG A 489 -23.31 -5.35 -37.24
C ARG A 489 -24.59 -5.61 -36.45
N GLN A 490 -24.78 -4.97 -35.31
CA GLN A 490 -25.98 -5.11 -34.48
C GLN A 490 -27.22 -4.56 -35.18
N LYS A 491 -27.11 -3.42 -35.88
CA LYS A 491 -28.18 -2.88 -36.75
C LYS A 491 -28.58 -3.86 -37.85
N VAL A 492 -27.61 -4.46 -38.54
CA VAL A 492 -27.87 -5.48 -39.57
C VAL A 492 -28.54 -6.72 -38.98
N MET A 493 -28.19 -7.10 -37.74
CA MET A 493 -28.85 -8.21 -37.05
C MET A 493 -30.31 -7.89 -36.68
N PHE A 494 -30.59 -6.66 -36.23
CA PHE A 494 -31.96 -6.20 -35.95
C PHE A 494 -32.83 -6.19 -37.21
N GLU A 495 -32.30 -5.80 -38.37
CA GLU A 495 -33.03 -5.90 -39.65
C GLU A 495 -33.35 -7.35 -40.04
N ARG A 496 -32.42 -8.29 -39.77
CA ARG A 496 -32.67 -9.73 -39.98
C ARG A 496 -33.70 -10.29 -39.01
N LEU A 497 -33.70 -9.83 -37.76
CA LEU A 497 -34.70 -10.19 -36.76
C LEU A 497 -36.08 -9.66 -37.13
N ASP A 498 -36.21 -8.43 -37.61
CA ASP A 498 -37.48 -7.86 -38.10
C ASP A 498 -38.01 -8.65 -39.32
N MET A 499 -37.12 -9.08 -40.23
CA MET A 499 -37.49 -10.00 -41.31
C MET A 499 -37.93 -11.38 -40.81
N LEU A 500 -37.26 -11.91 -39.78
CA LEU A 500 -37.62 -13.19 -39.16
C LEU A 500 -38.94 -13.09 -38.40
N GLU A 501 -39.19 -12.00 -37.69
CA GLU A 501 -40.44 -11.71 -36.99
C GLU A 501 -41.60 -11.61 -37.98
N LYS A 502 -41.40 -10.92 -39.11
CA LYS A 502 -42.39 -10.93 -40.21
C LYS A 502 -42.67 -12.33 -40.74
N LYS A 503 -41.65 -13.17 -40.91
CA LYS A 503 -41.84 -14.58 -41.32
C LYS A 503 -42.48 -15.43 -40.24
N LEU A 504 -42.16 -15.18 -38.97
CA LEU A 504 -42.72 -15.88 -37.82
C LEU A 504 -44.18 -15.51 -37.61
N ASN A 505 -44.58 -14.26 -37.87
CA ASN A 505 -45.97 -13.81 -37.83
C ASN A 505 -46.81 -14.49 -38.92
N VAL A 506 -46.24 -14.67 -40.12
CA VAL A 506 -46.87 -15.47 -41.20
C VAL A 506 -46.98 -16.95 -40.80
N LEU A 507 -45.98 -17.48 -40.09
CA LEU A 507 -46.00 -18.83 -39.52
C LEU A 507 -47.00 -18.98 -38.36
N GLN A 508 -47.14 -17.95 -37.52
CA GLN A 508 -48.08 -17.87 -36.41
C GLN A 508 -49.53 -17.84 -36.93
N GLU A 509 -49.79 -17.12 -38.02
CA GLU A 509 -51.09 -17.12 -38.70
C GLU A 509 -51.43 -18.49 -39.32
N THR A 510 -50.43 -19.23 -39.80
CA THR A 510 -50.62 -20.59 -40.34
C THR A 510 -50.71 -21.68 -39.27
N VAL A 511 -50.06 -21.50 -38.11
CA VAL A 511 -50.13 -22.42 -36.97
C VAL A 511 -51.37 -22.19 -36.09
N GLY A 512 -51.90 -20.95 -36.03
CA GLY A 512 -53.17 -20.63 -35.38
C GLY A 512 -54.41 -21.28 -36.05
N ALA A 513 -54.24 -21.92 -37.20
CA ALA A 513 -55.28 -22.63 -37.93
C ALA A 513 -55.42 -24.12 -37.56
N LEU A 514 -54.72 -24.63 -36.53
CA LEU A 514 -54.78 -26.04 -36.10
C LEU A 514 -55.19 -26.19 -34.62
N PRO A 515 -56.08 -27.14 -34.27
CA PRO A 515 -56.60 -27.31 -32.91
C PRO A 515 -55.60 -28.00 -31.97
N GLU A 516 -55.45 -27.46 -30.76
CA GLU A 516 -54.51 -27.89 -29.72
C GLU A 516 -54.90 -29.20 -29.02
N THR A 517 -53.91 -30.05 -28.74
CA THR A 517 -53.99 -31.09 -27.70
C THR A 517 -52.74 -31.07 -26.82
N GLN A 518 -52.99 -31.00 -25.50
CA GLN A 518 -52.07 -30.99 -24.36
C GLN A 518 -51.22 -32.27 -24.25
N PHE A 519 -50.01 -32.18 -23.65
CA PHE A 519 -49.48 -33.26 -22.78
C PHE A 519 -48.41 -32.79 -21.77
N CYS A 520 -48.52 -33.33 -20.55
CA CYS A 520 -47.68 -33.18 -19.35
C CYS A 520 -46.33 -33.92 -19.41
N TYR A 521 -45.37 -33.50 -18.56
CA TYR A 521 -44.29 -34.36 -18.05
C TYR A 521 -44.17 -34.23 -16.52
N GLN A 522 -43.90 -35.37 -15.86
CA GLN A 522 -43.77 -35.55 -14.41
C GLN A 522 -42.34 -36.04 -14.07
N ILE A 523 -41.78 -35.59 -12.94
CA ILE A 523 -40.46 -35.92 -12.40
C ILE A 523 -40.61 -36.82 -11.15
N VAL A 524 -39.68 -37.76 -10.95
CA VAL A 524 -39.42 -38.56 -9.74
C VAL A 524 -37.89 -38.41 -9.48
N ASP A 525 -37.38 -38.09 -8.28
CA ASP A 525 -37.15 -39.09 -7.22
C ASP A 525 -36.79 -38.50 -5.82
N GLN A 526 -36.81 -39.40 -4.83
CA GLN A 526 -36.92 -39.21 -3.37
C GLN A 526 -35.62 -38.93 -2.56
N THR A 527 -35.83 -38.33 -1.37
CA THR A 527 -35.01 -38.31 -0.13
C THR A 527 -35.18 -39.63 0.69
N PRO A 528 -34.68 -39.89 1.95
CA PRO A 528 -34.11 -38.98 2.96
C PRO A 528 -33.05 -39.53 3.99
N ALA A 529 -32.53 -38.56 4.77
CA ALA A 529 -32.27 -38.51 6.23
C ALA A 529 -31.36 -39.51 6.98
N THR A 530 -30.38 -38.94 7.70
CA THR A 530 -29.92 -39.25 9.09
C THR A 530 -29.26 -37.94 9.61
N GLY A 531 -29.14 -37.55 10.88
CA GLY A 531 -29.35 -38.10 12.23
C GLY A 531 -28.51 -37.21 13.17
N ARG A 532 -29.05 -36.79 14.32
CA ARG A 532 -28.55 -35.69 15.19
C ARG A 532 -28.09 -36.25 16.54
N PHE A 533 -26.92 -35.88 17.08
CA PHE A 533 -26.49 -35.92 18.50
C PHE A 533 -25.06 -35.30 18.57
N GLY A 534 -24.54 -34.60 19.58
CA GLY A 534 -24.94 -34.20 20.93
C GLY A 534 -23.68 -33.61 21.60
N THR A 535 -23.82 -32.49 22.33
CA THR A 535 -22.73 -31.73 22.99
C THR A 535 -22.34 -32.31 24.36
N GLY A 536 -21.07 -32.20 24.75
CA GLY A 536 -20.59 -32.51 26.11
C GLY A 536 -19.37 -31.68 26.52
N THR A 537 -19.41 -31.16 27.75
CA THR A 537 -18.51 -30.12 28.30
C THR A 537 -17.76 -30.63 29.55
N LEU A 538 -16.48 -30.25 29.67
CA LEU A 538 -15.67 -29.87 30.86
C LEU A 538 -15.66 -30.72 32.16
N PHE A 539 -14.46 -31.13 32.61
CA PHE A 539 -14.07 -31.29 34.03
C PHE A 539 -12.54 -31.25 34.20
N LEU A 540 -12.01 -30.47 35.17
CA LEU A 540 -10.70 -30.69 35.79
C LEU A 540 -10.71 -30.18 37.25
N LEU A 541 -10.12 -30.99 38.14
CA LEU A 541 -10.10 -30.88 39.61
C LEU A 541 -8.93 -30.01 40.13
N ILE A 542 -9.14 -29.41 41.32
CA ILE A 542 -8.16 -28.71 42.17
C ILE A 542 -7.76 -29.63 43.34
N PRO A 543 -6.52 -29.51 43.88
CA PRO A 543 -6.38 -29.53 45.33
C PRO A 543 -5.60 -28.31 45.87
N SER A 544 -5.98 -27.94 47.10
CA SER A 544 -5.53 -26.82 47.91
C SER A 544 -4.31 -27.20 48.77
N ASN A 545 -3.34 -26.29 48.94
CA ASN A 545 -2.70 -26.13 50.26
C ASN A 545 -2.14 -24.71 50.50
N LYS A 546 -2.25 -24.27 51.76
CA LYS A 546 -1.85 -22.95 52.32
C LYS A 546 -0.36 -22.88 52.64
N SER A 547 0.32 -21.78 52.30
CA SER A 547 1.05 -20.87 53.22
C SER A 547 2.07 -19.94 52.50
N ASN A 548 2.29 -18.78 53.13
CA ASN A 548 3.32 -17.75 52.90
C ASN A 548 3.07 -16.70 51.79
N SER A 549 2.84 -15.46 52.24
CA SER A 549 2.11 -14.40 51.52
C SER A 549 2.97 -13.23 51.00
N LEU A 550 4.31 -13.30 50.99
CA LEU A 550 5.11 -12.15 50.48
C LEU A 550 6.21 -12.50 49.48
N ALA A 551 6.73 -13.74 49.45
CA ALA A 551 7.67 -14.20 48.42
C ALA A 551 6.98 -14.69 47.12
N ASN A 552 5.70 -15.07 47.21
CA ASN A 552 4.94 -15.68 46.12
C ASN A 552 4.49 -14.70 45.03
N MET A 553 4.42 -13.39 45.29
CA MET A 553 4.01 -12.41 44.26
C MET A 553 5.05 -12.29 43.13
N ASN A 554 6.35 -12.37 43.45
CA ASN A 554 7.41 -12.35 42.44
C ASN A 554 7.47 -13.67 41.66
N ILE A 555 7.24 -14.81 42.32
CA ILE A 555 7.20 -16.12 41.66
C ILE A 555 5.97 -16.22 40.74
N TRP A 556 4.79 -15.74 41.15
CA TRP A 556 3.60 -15.70 40.30
C TRP A 556 3.74 -14.74 39.12
N LEU A 557 4.42 -13.60 39.29
CA LEU A 557 4.70 -12.69 38.18
C LEU A 557 5.71 -13.30 37.19
N ILE A 558 6.79 -13.91 37.70
CA ILE A 558 7.81 -14.57 36.86
C ILE A 558 7.23 -15.79 36.15
N THR A 559 6.45 -16.62 36.85
CA THR A 559 5.77 -17.78 36.24
C THR A 559 4.67 -17.36 35.27
N SER A 560 3.95 -16.26 35.52
CA SER A 560 2.99 -15.68 34.57
C SER A 560 3.69 -15.13 33.33
N VAL A 561 4.84 -14.46 33.47
CA VAL A 561 5.63 -13.97 32.33
C VAL A 561 6.20 -15.15 31.54
N PHE A 562 6.72 -16.17 32.21
CA PHE A 562 7.23 -17.39 31.56
C PHE A 562 6.12 -18.17 30.83
N LEU A 563 4.92 -18.27 31.43
CA LEU A 563 3.74 -18.86 30.80
C LEU A 563 3.31 -18.06 29.56
N MET A 564 3.33 -16.72 29.64
CA MET A 564 3.04 -15.86 28.48
C MET A 564 4.07 -16.04 27.36
N PHE A 565 5.36 -16.09 27.67
CA PHE A 565 6.41 -16.37 26.68
C PHE A 565 6.28 -17.77 26.07
N SER A 566 5.95 -18.78 26.88
CA SER A 566 5.69 -20.15 26.40
C SER A 566 4.47 -20.21 25.49
N LEU A 567 3.36 -19.54 25.86
CA LEU A 567 2.16 -19.45 25.02
C LEU A 567 2.43 -18.73 23.70
N ILE A 568 3.21 -17.64 23.71
CA ILE A 568 3.63 -16.94 22.49
C ILE A 568 4.48 -17.86 21.61
N SER A 569 5.40 -18.63 22.19
CA SER A 569 6.20 -19.60 21.44
C SER A 569 5.33 -20.68 20.80
N VAL A 570 4.36 -21.23 21.53
CA VAL A 570 3.43 -22.24 21.01
C VAL A 570 2.56 -21.66 19.89
N MET A 571 2.05 -20.44 20.05
CA MET A 571 1.30 -19.76 18.99
C MET A 571 2.15 -19.58 17.73
N VAL A 572 3.41 -19.16 17.89
CA VAL A 572 4.38 -19.01 16.80
C VAL A 572 4.61 -20.35 16.08
N ASP A 573 4.85 -21.43 16.82
CA ASP A 573 5.06 -22.75 16.24
C ASP A 573 3.80 -23.31 15.55
N CYS A 574 2.61 -23.05 16.09
CA CYS A 574 1.35 -23.39 15.44
C CYS A 574 1.14 -22.62 14.13
N THR A 575 1.47 -21.32 14.08
CA THR A 575 1.37 -20.54 12.83
C THR A 575 2.35 -21.01 11.76
N PHE A 576 3.56 -21.39 12.17
CA PHE A 576 4.55 -22.00 11.29
C PHE A 576 4.06 -23.32 10.69
N PHE A 577 3.53 -24.21 11.54
CA PHE A 577 2.99 -25.49 11.09
C PHE A 577 1.81 -25.34 10.12
N LEU A 578 0.89 -24.41 10.41
CA LEU A 578 -0.24 -24.10 9.53
C LEU A 578 0.23 -23.57 8.17
N LEU A 579 1.25 -22.70 8.16
CA LEU A 579 1.83 -22.18 6.92
C LEU A 579 2.45 -23.30 6.09
N HIS A 580 3.30 -24.13 6.69
CA HIS A 580 3.93 -25.27 6.01
C HIS A 580 2.87 -26.21 5.42
N MET A 581 1.83 -26.56 6.18
CA MET A 581 0.76 -27.42 5.70
C MET A 581 -0.02 -26.78 4.55
N SER A 582 -0.35 -25.49 4.63
CA SER A 582 -1.09 -24.80 3.56
C SER A 582 -0.32 -24.77 2.23
N TYR A 583 0.98 -24.47 2.27
CA TYR A 583 1.84 -24.43 1.09
C TYR A 583 2.15 -25.83 0.55
N TYR A 584 2.30 -26.82 1.42
CA TYR A 584 2.45 -28.23 1.05
C TYR A 584 1.21 -28.74 0.31
N VAL A 585 0.01 -28.43 0.82
CA VAL A 585 -1.26 -28.79 0.18
C VAL A 585 -1.38 -28.15 -1.20
N ILE A 586 -1.05 -26.87 -1.36
CA ILE A 586 -1.03 -26.20 -2.68
C ILE A 586 -0.06 -26.91 -3.64
N ALA A 587 1.16 -27.19 -3.19
CA ALA A 587 2.16 -27.87 -4.01
C ALA A 587 1.68 -29.27 -4.45
N HIS A 588 1.04 -30.02 -3.54
CA HIS A 588 0.49 -31.33 -3.84
C HIS A 588 -0.69 -31.26 -4.82
N TYR A 589 -1.55 -30.27 -4.72
CA TYR A 589 -2.62 -30.05 -5.71
C TYR A 589 -2.08 -29.70 -7.10
N ILE A 590 -1.01 -28.90 -7.19
CA ILE A 590 -0.33 -28.61 -8.46
C ILE A 590 0.29 -29.90 -9.04
N GLN A 591 0.86 -30.75 -8.18
CA GLN A 591 1.40 -32.06 -8.58
C GLN A 591 0.30 -33.05 -9.02
N LEU A 592 -0.89 -33.02 -8.42
CA LEU A 592 -2.05 -33.81 -8.88
C LEU A 592 -2.57 -33.32 -10.24
N LEU A 593 -2.52 -32.01 -10.47
CA LEU A 593 -2.84 -31.41 -11.76
C LEU A 593 -1.91 -31.95 -12.86
N PHE A 594 -0.66 -32.24 -12.52
CA PHE A 594 0.32 -32.90 -13.39
C PHE A 594 -0.03 -34.38 -13.69
N ILE A 595 -0.41 -35.20 -12.69
CA ILE A 595 -0.76 -36.62 -12.91
C ILE A 595 -1.99 -36.78 -13.83
N HIS A 596 -2.95 -35.85 -13.76
CA HIS A 596 -4.11 -35.85 -14.64
C HIS A 596 -3.73 -35.63 -16.13
N PHE A 597 -2.58 -35.03 -16.43
CA PHE A 597 -2.06 -34.95 -17.81
C PHE A 597 -1.36 -36.25 -18.25
N ASP A 598 -0.66 -36.95 -17.35
CA ASP A 598 0.08 -38.19 -17.64
C ASP A 598 -0.85 -39.40 -17.88
N VAL A 599 -1.96 -39.52 -17.14
CA VAL A 599 -2.92 -40.64 -17.30
C VAL A 599 -3.58 -40.68 -18.69
N THR A 600 -3.52 -39.57 -19.43
CA THR A 600 -4.00 -39.48 -20.81
C THR A 600 -3.04 -40.07 -21.85
N GLU A 601 -1.79 -40.42 -21.51
CA GLU A 601 -0.84 -41.04 -22.45
C GLU A 601 -0.85 -42.58 -22.41
N ASP A 602 -1.17 -43.22 -21.29
CA ASP A 602 -0.98 -44.68 -21.12
C ASP A 602 -2.25 -45.54 -21.28
N GLY A 603 -3.41 -44.92 -21.60
CA GLY A 603 -4.70 -45.60 -21.71
C GLY A 603 -5.25 -45.74 -23.14
N GLU A 604 -4.92 -46.86 -23.79
CA GLU A 604 -5.63 -47.52 -24.89
C GLU A 604 -5.64 -46.95 -26.34
N ILE A 605 -5.37 -47.92 -27.21
CA ILE A 605 -5.22 -47.90 -28.67
C ILE A 605 -6.59 -47.74 -29.36
N GLN A 606 -6.60 -46.91 -30.42
CA GLN A 606 -7.63 -46.74 -31.48
C GLN A 606 -9.09 -46.43 -31.07
N MET A 607 -9.53 -45.16 -31.28
CA MET A 607 -10.67 -44.77 -32.15
C MET A 607 -10.88 -43.23 -32.08
N ASN A 608 -11.07 -42.58 -33.22
CA ASN A 608 -11.53 -41.19 -33.44
C ASN A 608 -10.70 -40.00 -32.91
N LYS A 609 -9.72 -39.58 -33.74
CA LYS A 609 -8.86 -38.38 -33.59
C LYS A 609 -9.62 -37.05 -33.44
N PHE A 610 -10.84 -36.93 -33.99
CA PHE A 610 -11.63 -35.69 -33.95
C PHE A 610 -12.50 -35.53 -32.69
N LYS A 611 -12.94 -36.64 -32.07
CA LYS A 611 -13.70 -36.61 -30.80
C LYS A 611 -12.77 -36.41 -29.60
N ARG A 612 -11.53 -36.92 -29.73
CA ARG A 612 -10.45 -36.84 -28.74
C ARG A 612 -9.92 -35.41 -28.53
N ASN A 613 -9.83 -34.59 -29.57
CA ASN A 613 -9.40 -33.19 -29.43
C ASN A 613 -10.43 -32.31 -28.68
N ALA A 614 -11.73 -32.53 -28.87
CA ALA A 614 -12.76 -31.77 -28.16
C ALA A 614 -12.86 -32.16 -26.67
N GLU A 615 -12.64 -33.44 -26.34
CA GLU A 615 -12.56 -33.90 -24.94
C GLU A 615 -11.26 -33.44 -24.26
N ASN A 616 -10.11 -33.51 -24.94
CA ASN A 616 -8.85 -32.98 -24.44
C ASN A 616 -8.88 -31.46 -24.23
N MET A 617 -9.56 -30.72 -25.12
CA MET A 617 -9.78 -29.27 -24.97
C MET A 617 -10.69 -28.96 -23.76
N LYS A 618 -11.70 -29.79 -23.48
CA LYS A 618 -12.54 -29.67 -22.28
C LYS A 618 -11.75 -29.96 -21.01
N ILE A 619 -10.87 -30.97 -21.03
CA ILE A 619 -9.99 -31.32 -19.91
C ILE A 619 -8.97 -30.20 -19.65
N LEU A 620 -8.36 -29.64 -20.69
CA LEU A 620 -7.43 -28.51 -20.60
C LEU A 620 -8.10 -27.24 -20.06
N LYS A 621 -9.34 -26.96 -20.50
CA LYS A 621 -10.13 -25.85 -19.98
C LYS A 621 -10.49 -26.06 -18.51
N ARG A 622 -10.78 -27.30 -18.10
CA ARG A 622 -11.07 -27.66 -16.70
C ARG A 622 -9.82 -27.56 -15.83
N SER A 623 -8.66 -28.01 -16.31
CA SER A 623 -7.39 -27.91 -15.57
C SER A 623 -6.92 -26.46 -15.43
N ALA A 624 -7.11 -25.62 -16.46
CA ALA A 624 -6.87 -24.17 -16.37
C ALA A 624 -7.80 -23.49 -15.34
N GLN A 625 -9.07 -23.88 -15.27
CA GLN A 625 -10.01 -23.39 -14.25
C GLN A 625 -9.62 -23.81 -12.83
N ILE A 626 -9.12 -25.04 -12.65
CA ILE A 626 -8.62 -25.53 -11.36
C ILE A 626 -7.36 -24.76 -10.97
N PHE A 627 -6.43 -24.53 -11.90
CA PHE A 627 -5.22 -23.74 -11.66
C PHE A 627 -5.55 -22.30 -11.26
N ASP A 628 -6.49 -21.64 -11.93
CA ASP A 628 -6.95 -20.29 -11.55
C ASP A 628 -7.58 -20.26 -10.15
N SER A 629 -8.29 -21.32 -9.77
CA SER A 629 -8.82 -21.48 -8.41
C SER A 629 -7.70 -21.65 -7.37
N ILE A 630 -6.64 -22.37 -7.71
CA ILE A 630 -5.44 -22.51 -6.87
C ILE A 630 -4.70 -21.18 -6.73
N CYS A 631 -4.55 -20.40 -7.81
CA CYS A 631 -3.96 -19.06 -7.74
C CYS A 631 -4.77 -18.10 -6.85
N ARG A 632 -6.11 -18.15 -6.92
CA ARG A 632 -6.97 -17.38 -6.02
C ARG A 632 -6.79 -17.82 -4.56
N ALA A 633 -6.79 -19.12 -4.29
CA ALA A 633 -6.55 -19.64 -2.93
C ALA A 633 -5.15 -19.25 -2.39
N SER A 634 -4.13 -19.29 -3.25
CA SER A 634 -2.77 -18.85 -2.90
C SER A 634 -2.70 -17.35 -2.63
N SER A 635 -3.43 -16.52 -3.39
CA SER A 635 -3.53 -15.08 -3.15
C SER A 635 -4.21 -14.76 -1.80
N GLU A 636 -5.28 -15.47 -1.46
CA GLU A 636 -5.97 -15.33 -0.16
C GLU A 636 -5.05 -15.77 1.00
N LEU A 637 -4.33 -16.89 0.83
CA LEU A 637 -3.34 -17.34 1.80
C LEU A 637 -2.18 -16.36 1.94
N ASN A 638 -1.70 -15.78 0.83
CA ASN A 638 -0.69 -14.73 0.87
C ASN A 638 -1.21 -13.50 1.64
N PHE A 639 -2.47 -13.11 1.49
CA PHE A 639 -3.08 -12.02 2.27
C PHE A 639 -3.14 -12.35 3.79
N ILE A 640 -3.55 -13.56 4.15
CA ILE A 640 -3.66 -14.01 5.56
C ILE A 640 -2.28 -14.13 6.22
N PHE A 641 -1.32 -14.76 5.53
CA PHE A 641 0.00 -15.07 6.07
C PHE A 641 1.05 -13.97 5.82
N SER A 642 0.76 -12.94 5.04
CA SER A 642 1.72 -11.88 4.68
C SER A 642 2.40 -11.24 5.89
N ILE A 643 1.59 -10.84 6.88
CA ILE A 643 2.07 -10.14 8.09
C ILE A 643 2.62 -11.14 9.11
N PRO A 644 1.94 -12.27 9.42
CA PRO A 644 2.50 -13.30 10.30
C PRO A 644 3.87 -13.80 9.85
N VAL A 645 4.10 -14.02 8.55
CA VAL A 645 5.39 -14.48 8.02
C VAL A 645 6.50 -13.45 8.23
N LEU A 646 6.21 -12.16 8.03
CA LEU A 646 7.17 -11.11 8.32
C LEU A 646 7.54 -11.11 9.81
N PHE A 647 6.56 -11.23 10.70
CA PHE A 647 6.81 -11.29 12.14
C PHE A 647 7.59 -12.55 12.55
N LEU A 648 7.25 -13.70 11.99
CA LEU A 648 7.96 -14.96 12.20
C LEU A 648 9.42 -14.87 11.73
N LEU A 649 9.66 -14.38 10.52
CA LEU A 649 11.01 -14.30 9.95
C LEU A 649 11.87 -13.29 10.70
N THR A 650 11.32 -12.14 11.09
CA THR A 650 12.02 -11.13 11.91
C THR A 650 12.31 -11.62 13.31
N PHE A 651 11.33 -12.22 14.01
CA PHE A 651 11.53 -12.79 15.34
C PHE A 651 12.59 -13.89 15.32
N LYS A 652 12.52 -14.80 14.34
CA LYS A 652 13.48 -15.88 14.18
C LYS A 652 14.88 -15.38 13.85
N PHE A 653 14.99 -14.36 12.99
CA PHE A 653 16.27 -13.72 12.71
C PHE A 653 16.88 -13.07 13.96
N ILE A 654 16.08 -12.35 14.76
CA ILE A 654 16.51 -11.78 16.05
C ILE A 654 17.00 -12.88 16.99
N THR A 655 16.27 -14.00 17.10
CA THR A 655 16.71 -15.13 17.94
C THR A 655 18.03 -15.73 17.46
N VAL A 656 18.23 -15.88 16.15
CA VAL A 656 19.50 -16.37 15.58
C VAL A 656 20.64 -15.42 15.96
N VAL A 657 20.48 -14.11 15.75
CA VAL A 657 21.49 -13.09 16.07
C VAL A 657 21.80 -13.07 17.57
N THR A 658 20.79 -13.21 18.43
CA THR A 658 20.94 -13.19 19.89
C THR A 658 21.64 -14.45 20.41
N VAL A 659 21.30 -15.63 19.91
CA VAL A 659 21.96 -16.90 20.27
C VAL A 659 23.41 -16.89 19.79
N ALA A 660 23.65 -16.31 18.61
CA ALA A 660 24.99 -16.19 18.05
C ALA A 660 25.86 -15.22 18.87
N PHE A 661 25.30 -14.09 19.33
CA PHE A 661 25.96 -13.21 20.32
C PHE A 661 26.26 -13.96 21.62
N ALA A 662 25.30 -14.69 22.18
CA ALA A 662 25.50 -15.47 23.39
C ALA A 662 26.58 -16.56 23.22
N CYS A 663 26.67 -17.17 22.03
CA CYS A 663 27.70 -18.15 21.70
C CYS A 663 29.10 -17.51 21.66
N ILE A 664 29.25 -16.34 21.02
CA ILE A 664 30.54 -15.62 20.96
C ILE A 664 30.92 -15.06 22.33
N PHE A 665 29.97 -14.47 23.05
CA PHE A 665 30.22 -13.88 24.37
C PHE A 665 30.73 -14.94 25.37
N ASN A 666 30.08 -16.11 25.41
CA ASN A 666 30.53 -17.23 26.23
C ASN A 666 31.88 -17.80 25.77
N PHE A 667 32.20 -17.71 24.48
CA PHE A 667 33.51 -18.12 23.93
C PHE A 667 34.64 -17.14 24.29
N LEU A 668 34.37 -15.83 24.33
CA LEU A 668 35.34 -14.79 24.64
C LEU A 668 35.60 -14.65 26.16
N HIS A 669 34.61 -14.95 27.00
CA HIS A 669 34.70 -14.88 28.47
C HIS A 669 34.78 -16.27 29.11
N GLU A 670 35.87 -17.01 28.91
CA GLU A 670 36.15 -18.21 29.70
C GLU A 670 36.84 -17.87 31.03
N ASN A 671 36.15 -18.15 32.15
CA ASN A 671 36.82 -18.76 33.32
C ASN A 671 35.93 -19.41 34.39
N THR A 672 34.58 -19.43 34.30
CA THR A 672 33.76 -20.09 35.34
C THR A 672 32.47 -20.77 34.84
N ALA A 673 32.35 -21.07 33.54
CA ALA A 673 31.11 -21.61 32.97
C ALA A 673 31.21 -23.06 32.45
N LEU A 674 32.33 -23.76 32.65
CA LEU A 674 32.47 -25.13 32.15
C LEU A 674 31.72 -26.18 33.00
N GLU A 675 31.20 -25.82 34.18
CA GLU A 675 30.49 -26.77 35.06
C GLU A 675 28.95 -26.75 34.94
N ASN A 676 28.32 -25.77 34.28
CA ASN A 676 26.86 -25.71 34.17
C ASN A 676 26.36 -25.30 32.78
N GLY A 677 26.34 -26.24 31.83
CA GLY A 677 25.32 -26.24 30.76
C GLY A 677 25.54 -25.32 29.56
N THR A 678 26.76 -25.17 29.05
CA THR A 678 27.10 -24.35 27.85
C THR A 678 26.85 -25.08 26.51
N TYR A 679 26.49 -26.37 26.53
CA TYR A 679 26.19 -27.18 25.34
C TYR A 679 24.91 -26.84 24.53
N PRO A 680 23.87 -26.13 25.04
CA PRO A 680 22.66 -25.93 24.25
C PRO A 680 22.76 -24.80 23.24
N PHE A 681 23.69 -23.84 23.36
CA PHE A 681 23.71 -22.65 22.47
C PHE A 681 24.02 -22.96 21.00
N PRO A 682 25.06 -23.75 20.66
CA PRO A 682 25.30 -24.14 19.27
C PRO A 682 24.17 -25.00 18.69
N PHE A 683 23.57 -25.85 19.53
CA PHE A 683 22.43 -26.67 19.14
C PHE A 683 21.19 -25.82 18.83
N VAL A 684 20.86 -24.86 19.71
CA VAL A 684 19.76 -23.91 19.50
C VAL A 684 20.01 -23.09 18.24
N PHE A 685 21.24 -22.60 18.03
CA PHE A 685 21.62 -21.87 16.81
C PHE A 685 21.33 -22.68 15.54
N ILE A 686 21.76 -23.95 15.49
CA ILE A 686 21.49 -24.84 14.36
C ILE A 686 19.99 -25.08 14.19
N THR A 687 19.25 -25.31 15.28
CA THR A 687 17.80 -25.58 15.19
C THR A 687 17.00 -24.37 14.68
N GLU A 688 17.38 -23.15 15.04
CA GLU A 688 16.73 -21.94 14.54
C GLU A 688 17.04 -21.69 13.06
N TRP A 689 18.25 -22.01 12.61
CA TRP A 689 18.60 -22.00 11.18
C TRP A 689 17.81 -23.04 10.38
N ILE A 690 17.65 -24.26 10.91
CA ILE A 690 16.82 -25.30 10.28
C ILE A 690 15.37 -24.81 10.15
N ARG A 691 14.82 -24.15 11.18
CA ARG A 691 13.47 -23.60 11.15
C ARG A 691 13.30 -22.54 10.06
N ILE A 692 14.24 -21.59 9.94
CA ILE A 692 14.23 -20.59 8.85
C ILE A 692 14.31 -21.27 7.49
N LEU A 693 15.17 -22.28 7.34
CA LEU A 693 15.33 -23.02 6.09
C LEU A 693 14.04 -23.75 5.70
N VAL A 694 13.34 -24.37 6.64
CA VAL A 694 12.05 -25.02 6.37
C VAL A 694 10.98 -24.01 5.94
N ILE A 695 10.94 -22.81 6.54
CA ILE A 695 10.03 -21.73 6.10
C ILE A 695 10.30 -21.37 4.63
N LEU A 696 11.55 -21.09 4.29
CA LEU A 696 11.93 -20.67 2.94
C LEU A 696 11.72 -21.78 1.90
N ALA A 697 12.02 -23.03 2.27
CA ALA A 697 11.80 -24.20 1.42
C ALA A 697 10.30 -24.46 1.18
N SER A 698 9.46 -24.30 2.21
CA SER A 698 8.00 -24.46 2.08
C SER A 698 7.38 -23.40 1.16
N ALA A 699 7.88 -22.16 1.20
CA ALA A 699 7.42 -21.06 0.35
C ALA A 699 7.77 -21.27 -1.14
N ASP A 700 8.93 -21.87 -1.44
CA ASP A 700 9.37 -22.16 -2.81
C ASP A 700 8.77 -23.47 -3.38
N MET A 701 8.25 -24.35 -2.53
CA MET A 701 7.70 -25.64 -2.95
C MET A 701 6.64 -25.54 -4.06
N PRO A 702 5.57 -24.72 -3.96
CA PRO A 702 4.60 -24.60 -5.04
C PRO A 702 5.17 -23.88 -6.28
N VAL A 703 6.09 -22.93 -6.11
CA VAL A 703 6.76 -22.25 -7.23
C VAL A 703 7.56 -23.24 -8.09
N ASN A 704 8.28 -24.15 -7.44
CA ASN A 704 9.02 -25.21 -8.12
C ASN A 704 8.09 -26.19 -8.87
N GLN A 705 6.94 -26.53 -8.30
CA GLN A 705 5.94 -27.36 -8.98
C GLN A 705 5.34 -26.66 -10.20
N VAL A 706 5.09 -25.35 -10.13
CA VAL A 706 4.64 -24.54 -11.29
C VAL A 706 5.70 -24.48 -12.38
N ARG A 707 6.99 -24.33 -12.03
CA ARG A 707 8.09 -24.34 -13.00
C ARG A 707 8.20 -25.68 -13.73
N LEU A 708 8.14 -26.80 -13.00
CA LEU A 708 8.13 -28.15 -13.56
C LEU A 708 6.94 -28.39 -14.50
N LEU A 709 5.75 -27.92 -14.09
CA LEU A 709 4.55 -27.99 -14.92
C LEU A 709 4.72 -27.21 -16.23
N ARG A 710 5.30 -26.01 -16.18
CA ARG A 710 5.57 -25.17 -17.36
C ARG A 710 6.56 -25.85 -18.32
N GLU A 711 7.67 -26.39 -17.83
CA GLU A 711 8.68 -27.07 -18.65
C GLU A 711 8.08 -28.30 -19.36
N ARG A 712 7.27 -29.11 -18.66
CA ARG A 712 6.61 -30.28 -19.22
C ARG A 712 5.53 -29.93 -20.25
N ILE A 713 4.70 -28.92 -19.97
CA ILE A 713 3.71 -28.41 -20.93
C ILE A 713 4.43 -27.94 -22.21
N SER A 714 5.57 -27.25 -22.07
CA SER A 714 6.38 -26.83 -23.23
C SER A 714 6.95 -28.01 -24.03
N ALA A 715 7.31 -29.10 -23.36
CA ALA A 715 7.80 -30.32 -24.00
C ALA A 715 6.67 -31.04 -24.80
N VAL A 716 5.47 -31.19 -24.24
CA VAL A 716 4.30 -31.79 -24.93
C VAL A 716 3.87 -30.96 -26.14
N LEU A 717 3.96 -29.64 -26.04
CA LEU A 717 3.71 -28.73 -27.18
C LEU A 717 4.75 -28.91 -28.29
N SER A 718 6.01 -29.15 -27.92
CA SER A 718 7.08 -29.38 -28.90
C SER A 718 7.00 -30.74 -29.59
N SER A 719 6.46 -31.79 -28.94
CA SER A 719 6.31 -33.13 -29.52
C SER A 719 5.09 -33.26 -30.44
N SER A 720 4.03 -32.46 -30.24
CA SER A 720 2.83 -32.44 -31.12
C SER A 720 3.04 -31.72 -32.46
N GLY A 721 4.20 -31.10 -32.70
CA GLY A 721 4.50 -30.31 -33.90
C GLY A 721 4.90 -31.08 -35.16
N SER A 722 4.74 -32.42 -35.20
CA SER A 722 5.23 -33.25 -36.33
C SER A 722 4.18 -33.67 -37.36
N SER A 723 2.90 -33.28 -37.22
CA SER A 723 1.89 -33.53 -38.26
C SER A 723 1.36 -32.23 -38.85
N GLN A 724 1.70 -32.02 -40.11
CA GLN A 724 1.33 -30.90 -40.97
C GLN A 724 -0.21 -30.81 -41.14
N ASP A 725 -0.71 -29.57 -41.14
CA ASP A 725 -2.09 -29.11 -41.41
C ASP A 725 -3.18 -29.41 -40.36
N GLN A 726 -3.26 -28.56 -39.32
CA GLN A 726 -4.54 -28.22 -38.65
C GLN A 726 -4.47 -26.87 -37.88
N THR A 727 -5.22 -25.90 -38.40
CA THR A 727 -5.80 -24.68 -37.78
C THR A 727 -5.05 -23.90 -36.69
N LEU A 728 -4.61 -22.68 -37.04
CA LEU A 728 -4.04 -21.63 -36.19
C LEU A 728 -4.86 -21.29 -34.92
N ALA A 729 -6.16 -21.59 -34.91
CA ALA A 729 -7.05 -21.40 -33.76
C ALA A 729 -6.79 -22.37 -32.59
N ASP A 730 -6.29 -23.58 -32.88
CA ASP A 730 -5.98 -24.59 -31.84
C ASP A 730 -4.66 -24.27 -31.10
N ASN A 731 -3.79 -23.44 -31.69
CA ASN A 731 -2.53 -23.01 -31.07
C ASN A 731 -2.69 -21.80 -30.13
N VAL A 732 -3.79 -21.05 -30.22
CA VAL A 732 -4.04 -19.88 -29.34
C VAL A 732 -4.32 -20.33 -27.92
N VAL A 733 -5.14 -21.38 -27.74
CA VAL A 733 -5.56 -21.90 -26.42
C VAL A 733 -4.37 -22.32 -25.54
N PRO A 734 -3.42 -23.18 -26.00
CA PRO A 734 -2.27 -23.57 -25.19
C PRO A 734 -1.32 -22.40 -24.89
N ILE A 735 -1.17 -21.44 -25.80
CA ILE A 735 -0.38 -20.22 -25.57
C ILE A 735 -1.04 -19.32 -24.51
N THR A 736 -2.38 -19.18 -24.52
CA THR A 736 -3.10 -18.48 -23.44
C THR A 736 -2.98 -19.18 -22.10
N VAL A 737 -2.97 -20.52 -22.06
CA VAL A 737 -2.73 -21.29 -20.83
C VAL A 737 -1.29 -21.05 -20.32
N LEU A 738 -0.30 -21.03 -21.22
CA LEU A 738 1.10 -20.78 -20.87
C LEU A 738 1.35 -19.34 -20.40
N LEU A 739 0.59 -18.37 -20.93
CA LEU A 739 0.55 -16.97 -20.46
C LEU A 739 -0.18 -16.80 -19.12
N GLN A 740 -1.09 -17.70 -18.75
CA GLN A 740 -1.82 -17.66 -17.47
C GLN A 740 -1.01 -18.27 -16.30
N ILE A 741 -0.09 -19.19 -16.58
CA ILE A 741 0.72 -19.89 -15.57
C ILE A 741 1.93 -19.01 -15.22
N ASP A 742 1.73 -17.96 -14.43
CA ASP A 742 2.81 -17.12 -13.91
C ASP A 742 3.28 -17.61 -12.54
N GLU A 743 4.60 -17.78 -12.37
CA GLU A 743 5.24 -18.21 -11.12
C GLU A 743 4.99 -17.21 -9.99
N ASP A 744 4.81 -15.93 -10.32
CA ASP A 744 4.63 -14.85 -9.35
C ASP A 744 3.24 -14.84 -8.71
N ARG A 745 2.23 -15.53 -9.29
CA ARG A 745 0.87 -15.60 -8.73
C ARG A 745 0.73 -16.52 -7.52
N VAL A 746 1.66 -17.47 -7.35
CA VAL A 746 1.64 -18.46 -6.27
C VAL A 746 2.69 -18.16 -5.19
N ARG A 747 3.46 -17.08 -5.40
CA ARG A 747 4.63 -16.75 -4.60
C ARG A 747 4.23 -16.03 -3.31
N LEU A 748 4.77 -16.48 -2.19
CA LEU A 748 4.55 -15.85 -0.88
C LEU A 748 5.32 -14.51 -0.79
N THR A 749 4.65 -13.47 -0.30
CA THR A 749 5.25 -12.16 -0.04
C THR A 749 5.10 -11.78 1.43
N ALA A 750 6.18 -11.31 2.05
CA ALA A 750 6.15 -10.82 3.42
C ALA A 750 5.67 -9.36 3.46
N ALA A 751 4.41 -9.14 3.81
CA ALA A 751 3.72 -7.83 3.83
C ALA A 751 3.91 -6.96 2.58
N GLY A 752 4.18 -7.59 1.42
CA GLY A 752 4.52 -6.90 0.17
C GLY A 752 5.92 -6.25 0.12
N LEU A 753 6.76 -6.42 1.15
CA LEU A 753 8.13 -5.87 1.17
C LEU A 753 9.10 -6.65 0.29
N PHE A 754 9.10 -7.98 0.41
CA PHE A 754 9.96 -8.86 -0.37
C PHE A 754 9.33 -10.24 -0.58
N LYS A 755 9.79 -10.95 -1.62
CA LYS A 755 9.37 -12.31 -1.95
C LYS A 755 10.04 -13.28 -0.97
N VAL A 756 9.29 -14.22 -0.39
CA VAL A 756 9.81 -15.20 0.56
C VAL A 756 10.23 -16.45 -0.21
N GLY A 757 11.51 -16.84 -0.11
CA GLY A 757 12.04 -18.04 -0.76
C GLY A 757 13.54 -18.25 -0.47
N MET A 758 14.10 -19.34 -0.96
CA MET A 758 15.47 -19.78 -0.73
C MET A 758 16.54 -18.78 -1.21
N HIS A 759 16.18 -17.91 -2.16
CA HIS A 759 17.02 -16.81 -2.64
C HIS A 759 17.44 -15.82 -1.53
N LEU A 760 16.73 -15.80 -0.40
CA LEU A 760 17.03 -14.93 0.75
C LEU A 760 18.15 -15.50 1.65
N ILE A 761 18.47 -16.79 1.56
CA ILE A 761 19.46 -17.45 2.42
C ILE A 761 20.84 -16.77 2.36
N PRO A 762 21.44 -16.51 1.17
CA PRO A 762 22.76 -15.89 1.10
C PRO A 762 22.82 -14.50 1.76
N ALA A 763 21.73 -13.74 1.69
CA ALA A 763 21.64 -12.42 2.31
C ALA A 763 21.55 -12.53 3.85
N LEU A 764 20.74 -13.47 4.36
CA LEU A 764 20.59 -13.70 5.80
C LEU A 764 21.87 -14.28 6.41
N THR A 765 22.49 -15.27 5.75
CA THR A 765 23.76 -15.85 6.22
C THR A 765 24.88 -14.82 6.16
N GLY A 766 24.95 -14.02 5.08
CA GLY A 766 25.88 -12.89 4.97
C GLY A 766 25.74 -11.91 6.14
N ALA A 767 24.52 -11.47 6.44
CA ALA A 767 24.26 -10.54 7.54
C ALA A 767 24.67 -11.10 8.91
N VAL A 768 24.34 -12.37 9.20
CA VAL A 768 24.72 -13.02 10.47
C VAL A 768 26.24 -13.21 10.55
N VAL A 769 26.89 -13.65 9.47
CA VAL A 769 28.35 -13.83 9.44
C VAL A 769 29.07 -12.49 9.60
N THR A 770 28.63 -11.43 8.91
CA THR A 770 29.19 -10.08 9.10
C THR A 770 29.04 -9.63 10.55
N TYR A 771 27.88 -9.86 11.17
CA TYR A 771 27.66 -9.54 12.58
C TYR A 771 28.58 -10.36 13.51
N MET A 772 28.76 -11.66 13.27
CA MET A 772 29.70 -12.51 14.01
C MET A 772 31.14 -12.01 13.89
N VAL A 773 31.57 -11.61 12.69
CA VAL A 773 32.93 -11.10 12.45
C VAL A 773 33.14 -9.78 13.19
N ILE A 774 32.16 -8.87 13.17
CA ILE A 774 32.22 -7.62 13.93
C ILE A 774 32.32 -7.89 15.44
N LEU A 775 31.56 -8.86 15.95
CA LEU A 775 31.62 -9.24 17.36
C LEU A 775 32.92 -9.92 17.79
N LEU A 776 33.61 -10.60 16.87
CA LEU A 776 34.92 -11.22 17.13
C LEU A 776 36.08 -10.22 17.06
N GLN A 777 35.86 -9.05 16.45
CA GLN A 777 36.87 -7.99 16.34
C GLN A 777 36.88 -7.05 17.56
N ASN A 778 35.78 -7.00 18.32
CA ASN A 778 35.67 -6.35 19.62
C ASN A 778 35.96 -7.35 20.74
#